data_AF-A0A9P6XBP8-F1
#
_entry.id   AF-A0A9P6XBP8-F1
#
_cell.length_a   1.000
_cell.length_b   1.000
_cell.length_c   1.000
_cell.angle_alpha   90.00
_cell.angle_beta   90.00
_cell.angle_gamma   90.00
#
_symmetry.space_group_name_H-M   'P 1'
#
loop_
_entity.id
_entity.type
_entity.pdbx_description
1 polymer ?
#
loop_
_entity_poly.entity_id
_entity_poly.type
_entity_poly.pdbx_seq_one_letter_code
_entity_poly.pdbx_strand_id
1 'polypeptide(L)'
;MPNSTFPAVISFGDNHKPVITAKYGDEDDEDFSTRMANAVEVQEIDSNLYISKELWLPAGARGVFGGQIVAQALRAAFNTVPDEFDIHSLHSYFILAGNVEVPVIYQVHRLRDGRSYATRYVVASQRGKAIFVCSFSFAKPDKANFNLTHQVEIPKVPPPESLPSDIDVLNELLNLDDITPKYREHLKQKIEESSPMDYRQVVRSKPDSTGYRYFKTRGKLGSDKKLHACVIAYASDSGFIDTTVAANGVPNNGVGMLISLDHCMWFHEQARADDWLLYEMQSPRTNDGRGVVFGKIFTKDGKLAVTTAQEGVVRLTKKEQEKRLDLIHPNSVTKSVLVGSTAQHYQFQTIKMENEDYYGKNNNNNKKKPMMRPLLRRAYQTSSSSRSRLLLPAITLSSIAAASTGYWFASMEQHQPQKIKTANHTTLKKAFQELQTVLSAEHVTVDQTVLQDHGHSNNSYHEAGLPNIVVYPSNTSQVVEIVKIADKYDLPIIPFSGGTSLEGHFAASRGGICISFTEHMSEIIAFHQEDMDIVVQPGVQWEDLNEFIKEHGLFFPMDPGPGACIGGMVGTSCSGTNAVRYGTMKEWVINLTVVTPEGKIIKTRQRPRKSSAGYDLTRLFIGSEGTLGIVTEITLRLAVIPKAQTVAVCDFPTIEDAAKVVPELMQAGVQIGAVELLDGLMMKAINLSNPELGYVEKPTLFFKFSGGSQAAIDHEIQVVSGIVKRHQGGEFKYAKSEKEKESLWEGRKIALWSSTLLKPNASIWTTDVVVPVSELPRLIRQTQEDIETSSLPCPLVGHVGDGNFHVFILFDKNNPEEYKEAVRLNQNLVQRAIQMDGSVTGEHGVGIGKKKYLKQELGENTIEFMKKIKTAVDPKGLMNPDKVLP
;
A
#
# COMPACT_ATOMS: atom_id res chain seq x y z
N MET A 1 10.13 -3.72 -21.61
CA MET A 1 10.15 -3.11 -20.25
C MET A 1 11.60 -2.83 -19.86
N PRO A 2 11.89 -1.81 -19.05
CA PRO A 2 13.22 -1.60 -18.48
C PRO A 2 13.61 -2.76 -17.55
N ASN A 3 14.83 -3.28 -17.67
CA ASN A 3 15.31 -4.49 -16.98
C ASN A 3 15.74 -4.26 -15.52
N SER A 4 15.08 -3.35 -14.80
CA SER A 4 15.43 -2.99 -13.41
C SER A 4 14.21 -2.53 -12.62
N THR A 5 13.39 -3.48 -12.17
CA THR A 5 12.35 -3.24 -11.17
C THR A 5 12.57 -4.19 -10.00
N PHE A 6 12.60 -3.60 -8.80
CA PHE A 6 13.06 -4.16 -7.52
C PHE A 6 14.57 -4.46 -7.45
N PRO A 7 15.31 -3.85 -6.49
CA PRO A 7 16.55 -4.47 -6.05
C PRO A 7 16.22 -5.86 -5.49
N ALA A 8 17.08 -6.85 -5.74
CA ALA A 8 16.95 -8.13 -5.06
C ALA A 8 16.97 -7.89 -3.55
N VAL A 9 16.20 -8.67 -2.78
CA VAL A 9 16.32 -8.69 -1.31
C VAL A 9 17.79 -8.96 -0.99
N ILE A 10 18.48 -7.95 -0.48
CA ILE A 10 19.94 -8.01 -0.30
C ILE A 10 20.22 -8.98 0.85
N SER A 11 20.47 -10.24 0.46
CA SER A 11 21.13 -11.24 1.28
C SER A 11 22.38 -10.65 1.94
N PHE A 12 22.78 -11.19 3.09
CA PHE A 12 23.97 -10.77 3.82
C PHE A 12 25.28 -11.08 3.07
N GLY A 13 25.56 -10.35 1.99
CA GLY A 13 26.80 -10.35 1.23
C GLY A 13 26.98 -11.55 0.28
N ASP A 14 26.73 -11.34 -1.02
CA ASP A 14 27.31 -12.21 -2.05
C ASP A 14 28.83 -12.02 -2.08
N ASN A 15 29.59 -12.91 -1.43
CA ASN A 15 30.95 -13.31 -1.81
C ASN A 15 31.53 -14.34 -0.83
N HIS A 16 31.01 -15.56 -0.78
CA HIS A 16 31.78 -16.79 -0.48
C HIS A 16 31.00 -18.02 -0.98
N LYS A 17 31.71 -19.07 -1.41
CA LYS A 17 31.07 -20.37 -1.67
C LYS A 17 30.83 -21.03 -0.32
N PRO A 18 29.61 -21.49 0.01
CA PRO A 18 29.38 -22.19 1.27
C PRO A 18 30.21 -23.48 1.30
N VAL A 19 30.94 -23.68 2.40
CA VAL A 19 31.59 -24.95 2.68
C VAL A 19 30.51 -25.92 3.16
N ILE A 20 30.35 -27.05 2.44
CA ILE A 20 29.45 -28.14 2.84
C ILE A 20 29.95 -28.69 4.17
N THR A 21 29.28 -28.32 5.25
CA THR A 21 29.59 -28.70 6.63
C THR A 21 28.75 -29.91 7.06
N ALA A 22 28.81 -30.96 6.24
CA ALA A 22 28.25 -32.28 6.51
C ALA A 22 28.79 -33.31 5.50
N LYS A 23 29.92 -33.97 5.81
CA LYS A 23 30.23 -35.27 5.21
C LYS A 23 30.01 -36.33 6.29
N TYR A 24 28.75 -36.73 6.44
CA TYR A 24 28.38 -37.89 7.23
C TYR A 24 28.48 -39.12 6.31
N GLY A 25 29.13 -40.19 6.78
CA GLY A 25 29.24 -41.42 6.02
C GLY A 25 27.88 -42.11 5.89
N ASP A 26 27.73 -42.95 4.86
CA ASP A 26 26.66 -43.95 4.87
C ASP A 26 26.87 -44.93 6.04
N GLU A 27 25.77 -45.55 6.49
CA GLU A 27 25.68 -46.60 7.54
C GLU A 27 25.54 -46.12 9.01
N ASP A 28 24.35 -45.62 9.39
CA ASP A 28 23.54 -46.16 10.52
C ASP A 28 22.19 -45.41 10.72
N ASP A 29 21.12 -46.11 11.12
CA ASP A 29 19.77 -45.52 11.33
C ASP A 29 19.71 -44.57 12.56
N GLU A 30 20.60 -44.75 13.55
CA GLU A 30 20.71 -43.84 14.71
C GLU A 30 21.25 -42.45 14.34
N ASP A 31 22.02 -42.32 13.25
CA ASP A 31 22.52 -41.03 12.76
C ASP A 31 21.38 -40.14 12.25
N PHE A 32 20.50 -40.68 11.39
CA PHE A 32 19.41 -39.90 10.79
C PHE A 32 18.42 -39.35 11.82
N SER A 33 18.06 -40.13 12.84
CA SER A 33 17.21 -39.66 13.94
C SER A 33 17.86 -38.52 14.72
N THR A 34 19.14 -38.69 15.05
CA THR A 34 19.91 -37.71 15.82
C THR A 34 20.12 -36.41 15.03
N ARG A 35 20.44 -36.51 13.74
CA ARG A 35 20.55 -35.36 12.82
C ARG A 35 19.24 -34.60 12.67
N MET A 36 18.11 -35.30 12.48
CA MET A 36 16.82 -34.60 12.39
C MET A 36 16.44 -33.91 13.71
N ALA A 37 16.70 -34.56 14.85
CA ALA A 37 16.46 -33.97 16.16
C ALA A 37 17.33 -32.71 16.39
N ASN A 38 18.63 -32.77 16.11
CA ASN A 38 19.54 -31.62 16.23
C ASN A 38 19.15 -30.48 15.27
N ALA A 39 18.76 -30.79 14.04
CA ALA A 39 18.40 -29.79 13.03
C ALA A 39 17.15 -28.96 13.40
N VAL A 40 16.26 -29.46 14.27
CA VAL A 40 15.11 -28.67 14.79
C VAL A 40 15.31 -28.17 16.22
N GLU A 41 16.46 -28.47 16.85
CA GLU A 41 16.73 -28.11 18.24
C GLU A 41 17.26 -26.68 18.40
N VAL A 42 16.94 -26.06 19.53
CA VAL A 42 17.46 -24.75 19.92
C VAL A 42 18.04 -24.80 21.33
N GLN A 43 19.10 -24.04 21.57
CA GLN A 43 19.70 -23.87 22.89
C GLN A 43 19.18 -22.59 23.54
N GLU A 44 18.76 -22.64 24.80
CA GLU A 44 18.45 -21.43 25.58
C GLU A 44 19.75 -20.69 25.92
N ILE A 45 19.76 -19.37 25.71
CA ILE A 45 20.90 -18.49 26.02
C ILE A 45 20.56 -17.39 27.04
N ASP A 46 19.28 -17.04 27.16
CA ASP A 46 18.70 -16.21 28.23
C ASP A 46 17.20 -16.53 28.33
N SER A 47 16.51 -16.03 29.36
CA SER A 47 15.09 -16.31 29.61
C SER A 47 14.22 -15.94 28.40
N ASN A 48 13.62 -16.95 27.77
CA ASN A 48 12.82 -16.84 26.53
C ASN A 48 13.64 -16.41 25.29
N LEU A 49 14.97 -16.56 25.31
CA LEU A 49 15.86 -16.25 24.21
C LEU A 49 16.68 -17.49 23.86
N TYR A 50 16.52 -17.97 22.63
CA TYR A 50 17.14 -19.21 22.15
C TYR A 50 18.03 -18.94 20.94
N ILE A 51 18.96 -19.85 20.68
CA ILE A 51 19.85 -19.83 19.51
C ILE A 51 19.74 -21.17 18.75
N SER A 52 19.80 -21.13 17.42
CA SER A 52 19.84 -22.33 16.58
C SER A 52 21.01 -23.22 16.96
N LYS A 53 20.76 -24.50 17.27
CA LYS A 53 21.84 -25.45 17.62
C LYS A 53 22.64 -25.88 16.39
N GLU A 54 21.94 -26.19 15.31
CA GLU A 54 22.51 -26.59 14.02
C GLU A 54 21.74 -25.89 12.90
N LEU A 55 22.46 -25.36 11.92
CA LEU A 55 21.90 -24.86 10.65
C LEU A 55 22.60 -25.63 9.55
N TRP A 56 21.82 -26.19 8.62
CA TRP A 56 22.37 -26.92 7.49
C TRP A 56 21.84 -26.35 6.19
N LEU A 57 22.65 -26.45 5.13
CA LEU A 57 22.35 -25.88 3.81
C LEU A 57 22.07 -27.00 2.80
N PRO A 58 20.81 -27.26 2.44
CA PRO A 58 20.48 -28.23 1.40
C PRO A 58 21.12 -27.88 0.05
N ALA A 59 21.47 -28.87 -0.76
CA ALA A 59 22.20 -28.64 -2.00
C ALA A 59 21.34 -27.81 -2.99
N GLY A 60 21.82 -26.61 -3.29
CA GLY A 60 21.13 -25.62 -4.13
C GLY A 60 20.27 -24.59 -3.39
N ALA A 61 20.15 -24.67 -2.06
CA ALA A 61 19.57 -23.60 -1.26
C ALA A 61 20.47 -22.33 -1.29
N ARG A 62 19.86 -21.15 -1.21
CA ARG A 62 20.58 -19.84 -1.20
C ARG A 62 20.75 -19.26 0.22
N GLY A 63 20.35 -19.99 1.25
CA GLY A 63 20.28 -19.57 2.63
C GLY A 63 19.63 -20.64 3.51
N VAL A 64 19.38 -20.32 4.78
CA VAL A 64 18.74 -21.24 5.74
C VAL A 64 17.38 -21.68 5.20
N PHE A 65 17.09 -22.99 5.27
CA PHE A 65 15.82 -23.56 4.80
C PHE A 65 14.63 -23.05 5.65
N GLY A 66 13.55 -22.63 4.99
CA GLY A 66 12.37 -22.02 5.63
C GLY A 66 11.75 -22.94 6.68
N GLY A 67 11.47 -24.20 6.33
CA GLY A 67 10.99 -25.22 7.27
C GLY A 67 11.88 -25.43 8.49
N GLN A 68 13.21 -25.26 8.37
CA GLN A 68 14.10 -25.32 9.53
C GLN A 68 13.85 -24.15 10.50
N ILE A 69 13.68 -22.93 9.97
CA ILE A 69 13.39 -21.75 10.78
C ILE A 69 12.03 -21.90 11.48
N VAL A 70 11.00 -22.39 10.78
CA VAL A 70 9.66 -22.65 11.34
C VAL A 70 9.75 -23.68 12.48
N ALA A 71 10.46 -24.79 12.26
CA ALA A 71 10.61 -25.86 13.25
C ALA A 71 11.38 -25.43 14.51
N GLN A 72 12.49 -24.70 14.34
CA GLN A 72 13.28 -24.16 15.46
C GLN A 72 12.52 -23.07 16.22
N ALA A 73 11.76 -22.21 15.53
CA ALA A 73 10.87 -21.24 16.18
C ALA A 73 9.75 -21.92 16.98
N LEU A 74 9.18 -23.02 16.46
CA LEU A 74 8.20 -23.84 17.17
C LEU A 74 8.84 -24.52 18.40
N ARG A 75 10.08 -25.00 18.30
CA ARG A 75 10.83 -25.58 19.43
C ARG A 75 11.09 -24.55 20.52
N ALA A 76 11.56 -23.35 20.15
CA ALA A 76 11.72 -22.22 21.06
C ALA A 76 10.40 -21.85 21.76
N ALA A 77 9.28 -21.80 21.01
CA ALA A 77 7.96 -21.57 21.58
C ALA A 77 7.56 -22.68 22.57
N PHE A 78 7.72 -23.96 22.21
CA PHE A 78 7.43 -25.12 23.06
C PHE A 78 8.24 -25.14 24.36
N ASN A 79 9.48 -24.68 24.35
CA ASN A 79 10.34 -24.61 25.54
C ASN A 79 9.83 -23.59 26.58
N THR A 80 8.97 -22.65 26.17
CA THR A 80 8.34 -21.67 27.07
C THR A 80 6.91 -22.05 27.52
N VAL A 81 6.40 -23.23 27.14
CA VAL A 81 5.00 -23.68 27.41
C VAL A 81 5.00 -25.02 28.16
N PRO A 82 4.17 -25.19 29.23
CA PRO A 82 4.08 -26.47 29.96
C PRO A 82 3.71 -27.67 29.08
N ASP A 83 4.24 -28.85 29.41
CA ASP A 83 4.12 -30.07 28.58
C ASP A 83 2.70 -30.59 28.38
N GLU A 84 1.76 -30.17 29.23
CA GLU A 84 0.32 -30.46 29.14
C GLU A 84 -0.40 -29.74 27.99
N PHE A 85 0.25 -28.78 27.32
CA PHE A 85 -0.27 -28.12 26.13
C PHE A 85 0.26 -28.78 24.85
N ASP A 86 -0.62 -28.86 23.85
CA ASP A 86 -0.30 -29.24 22.48
C ASP A 86 -0.32 -27.99 21.57
N ILE A 87 0.45 -28.01 20.48
CA ILE A 87 0.34 -26.97 19.44
C ILE A 87 -1.02 -27.12 18.74
N HIS A 88 -1.72 -25.99 18.55
CA HIS A 88 -2.99 -25.92 17.84
C HIS A 88 -2.83 -25.22 16.49
N SER A 89 -2.10 -24.10 16.43
CA SER A 89 -1.80 -23.44 15.15
C SER A 89 -0.54 -22.59 15.20
N LEU A 90 0.05 -22.38 14.02
CA LEU A 90 1.12 -21.43 13.79
C LEU A 90 0.84 -20.58 12.54
N HIS A 91 1.26 -19.32 12.57
CA HIS A 91 1.11 -18.37 11.46
C HIS A 91 2.41 -17.57 11.35
N SER A 92 3.08 -17.62 10.20
CA SER A 92 4.44 -17.08 10.04
C SER A 92 4.67 -16.30 8.75
N TYR A 93 5.65 -15.40 8.78
CA TYR A 93 6.12 -14.63 7.64
C TYR A 93 7.65 -14.73 7.50
N PHE A 94 8.11 -14.96 6.27
CA PHE A 94 9.53 -14.92 5.90
C PHE A 94 9.88 -13.49 5.47
N ILE A 95 10.80 -12.84 6.20
CA ILE A 95 11.14 -11.42 6.02
C ILE A 95 12.41 -11.27 5.18
N LEU A 96 13.46 -12.04 5.51
CA LEU A 96 14.76 -12.02 4.83
C LEU A 96 15.31 -13.44 4.69
N ALA A 97 16.12 -13.67 3.65
CA ALA A 97 16.87 -14.92 3.53
C ALA A 97 17.91 -15.04 4.66
N GLY A 98 17.86 -16.13 5.43
CA GLY A 98 18.83 -16.41 6.48
C GLY A 98 20.18 -16.85 5.92
N ASN A 99 21.28 -16.46 6.57
CA ASN A 99 22.63 -16.93 6.26
C ASN A 99 22.99 -18.13 7.17
N VAL A 100 23.40 -19.26 6.60
CA VAL A 100 23.71 -20.50 7.34
C VAL A 100 24.97 -20.43 8.21
N GLU A 101 25.89 -19.50 7.91
CA GLU A 101 27.12 -19.27 8.68
C GLU A 101 26.88 -18.47 9.97
N VAL A 102 25.65 -17.97 10.17
CA VAL A 102 25.26 -17.13 11.29
C VAL A 102 24.17 -17.85 12.09
N PRO A 103 24.36 -18.15 13.39
CA PRO A 103 23.28 -18.70 14.21
C PRO A 103 22.04 -17.79 14.21
N VAL A 104 20.85 -18.39 14.15
CA VAL A 104 19.58 -17.67 14.27
C VAL A 104 19.25 -17.49 15.75
N ILE A 105 18.93 -16.27 16.16
CA ILE A 105 18.46 -15.95 17.53
C ILE A 105 16.93 -15.86 17.51
N TYR A 106 16.28 -16.67 18.34
CA TYR A 106 14.83 -16.76 18.51
C TYR A 106 14.41 -16.11 19.83
N GLN A 107 13.83 -14.91 19.74
CA GLN A 107 13.25 -14.22 20.90
C GLN A 107 11.77 -14.59 21.02
N VAL A 108 11.37 -15.15 22.17
CA VAL A 108 10.02 -15.64 22.43
C VAL A 108 9.27 -14.69 23.36
N HIS A 109 8.23 -14.03 22.83
CA HIS A 109 7.33 -13.18 23.60
C HIS A 109 6.12 -13.99 24.09
N ARG A 110 5.96 -14.08 25.42
CA ARG A 110 4.85 -14.79 26.07
C ARG A 110 3.59 -13.92 26.10
N LEU A 111 2.82 -13.94 25.01
CA LEU A 111 1.64 -13.08 24.85
C LEU A 111 0.45 -13.49 25.72
N ARG A 112 0.30 -14.78 26.04
CA ARG A 112 -0.79 -15.30 26.88
C ARG A 112 -0.41 -16.60 27.58
N ASP A 113 -0.71 -16.68 28.87
CA ASP A 113 -0.69 -17.91 29.67
C ASP A 113 -2.04 -18.10 30.36
N GLY A 114 -2.98 -18.72 29.66
CA GLY A 114 -4.34 -19.01 30.15
C GLY A 114 -4.50 -20.45 30.63
N ARG A 115 -5.60 -20.73 31.36
CA ARG A 115 -5.88 -22.07 31.91
C ARG A 115 -5.93 -23.19 30.86
N SER A 116 -6.44 -22.90 29.66
CA SER A 116 -6.63 -23.88 28.57
C SER A 116 -5.94 -23.50 27.26
N TYR A 117 -5.44 -22.26 27.13
CA TYR A 117 -4.77 -21.76 25.93
C TYR A 117 -3.55 -20.91 26.30
N ALA A 118 -2.44 -21.10 25.58
CA ALA A 118 -1.24 -20.28 25.67
C ALA A 118 -0.87 -19.73 24.28
N THR A 119 -0.25 -18.56 24.24
CA THR A 119 0.14 -17.91 22.97
C THR A 119 1.57 -17.39 23.07
N ARG A 120 2.36 -17.63 22.03
CA ARG A 120 3.75 -17.18 21.88
C ARG A 120 3.90 -16.43 20.57
N TYR A 121 4.69 -15.37 20.57
CA TYR A 121 5.14 -14.72 19.34
C TYR A 121 6.66 -14.76 19.30
N VAL A 122 7.22 -15.30 18.22
CA VAL A 122 8.66 -15.53 18.08
C VAL A 122 9.21 -14.66 16.98
N VAL A 123 10.27 -13.90 17.29
CA VAL A 123 11.08 -13.17 16.33
C VAL A 123 12.38 -13.93 16.14
N ALA A 124 12.61 -14.43 14.93
CA ALA A 124 13.86 -15.05 14.53
C ALA A 124 14.73 -14.00 13.84
N SER A 125 15.98 -13.84 14.28
CA SER A 125 16.86 -12.76 13.84
C SER A 125 18.30 -13.21 13.61
N GLN A 126 18.99 -12.49 12.72
CA GLN A 126 20.42 -12.63 12.47
C GLN A 126 21.03 -11.23 12.33
N ARG A 127 22.19 -11.01 12.96
CA ARG A 127 22.90 -9.70 12.94
C ARG A 127 21.98 -8.51 13.30
N GLY A 128 21.08 -8.70 14.27
CA GLY A 128 20.12 -7.69 14.73
C GLY A 128 18.93 -7.41 13.79
N LYS A 129 18.81 -8.12 12.65
CA LYS A 129 17.67 -8.00 11.72
C LYS A 129 16.75 -9.21 11.86
N ALA A 130 15.44 -8.97 11.94
CA ALA A 130 14.45 -10.05 11.86
C ALA A 130 14.47 -10.68 10.47
N ILE A 131 14.64 -12.01 10.42
CA ILE A 131 14.57 -12.81 9.19
C ILE A 131 13.22 -13.53 9.05
N PHE A 132 12.53 -13.77 10.16
CA PHE A 132 11.26 -14.48 10.22
C PHE A 132 10.51 -14.12 11.50
N VAL A 133 9.18 -14.11 11.43
CA VAL A 133 8.31 -13.93 12.60
C VAL A 133 7.17 -14.95 12.59
N CYS A 134 6.75 -15.42 13.76
CA CYS A 134 5.64 -16.37 13.87
C CYS A 134 4.83 -16.19 15.15
N SER A 135 3.51 -16.32 15.05
CA SER A 135 2.59 -16.47 16.18
C SER A 135 2.19 -17.94 16.33
N PHE A 136 2.37 -18.49 17.52
CA PHE A 136 2.03 -19.86 17.90
C PHE A 136 0.91 -19.86 18.95
N SER A 137 -0.12 -20.69 18.74
CA SER A 137 -1.22 -20.91 19.66
C SER A 137 -1.23 -22.35 20.13
N PHE A 138 -1.27 -22.55 21.45
CA PHE A 138 -1.26 -23.85 22.10
C PHE A 138 -2.54 -24.05 22.91
N ALA A 139 -3.04 -25.28 22.99
CA ALA A 139 -4.25 -25.65 23.71
C ALA A 139 -4.00 -26.88 24.61
N LYS A 140 -4.70 -26.97 25.74
CA LYS A 140 -4.77 -28.23 26.49
C LYS A 140 -5.81 -29.15 25.86
N PRO A 141 -5.49 -30.42 25.56
CA PRO A 141 -6.47 -31.35 25.00
C PRO A 141 -7.56 -31.69 26.03
N ASP A 142 -8.82 -31.45 25.69
CA ASP A 142 -9.97 -31.82 26.54
C ASP A 142 -10.31 -33.30 26.34
N LYS A 143 -9.90 -34.11 27.33
CA LYS A 143 -10.12 -35.55 27.38
C LYS A 143 -11.39 -35.96 28.15
N ALA A 144 -12.15 -35.01 28.70
CA ALA A 144 -13.27 -35.29 29.61
C ALA A 144 -14.66 -35.16 28.98
N ASN A 145 -14.76 -34.53 27.80
CA ASN A 145 -16.03 -34.19 27.16
C ASN A 145 -16.29 -34.97 25.85
N PHE A 146 -17.58 -35.06 25.49
CA PHE A 146 -18.03 -35.65 24.22
C PHE A 146 -17.70 -34.69 23.07
N ASN A 147 -16.65 -34.99 22.32
CA ASN A 147 -16.15 -34.11 21.26
C ASN A 147 -16.87 -34.36 19.92
N LEU A 148 -17.32 -33.29 19.26
CA LEU A 148 -17.90 -33.35 17.92
C LEU A 148 -16.77 -33.43 16.88
N THR A 149 -16.67 -34.55 16.17
CA THR A 149 -15.59 -34.80 15.19
C THR A 149 -16.14 -34.97 13.78
N HIS A 150 -15.53 -34.29 12.80
CA HIS A 150 -15.67 -34.57 11.37
C HIS A 150 -14.34 -34.30 10.67
N GLN A 151 -14.11 -34.93 9.53
CA GLN A 151 -12.95 -34.66 8.67
C GLN A 151 -13.29 -34.97 7.20
N VAL A 152 -12.41 -34.56 6.29
CA VAL A 152 -12.45 -34.99 4.88
C VAL A 152 -11.87 -36.40 4.73
N GLU A 153 -12.24 -37.11 3.67
CA GLU A 153 -11.63 -38.40 3.31
C GLU A 153 -10.19 -38.23 2.83
N ILE A 154 -9.32 -39.20 3.15
CA ILE A 154 -7.96 -39.28 2.61
C ILE A 154 -7.99 -39.55 1.08
N PRO A 155 -7.18 -38.85 0.26
CA PRO A 155 -7.10 -39.10 -1.17
C PRO A 155 -6.67 -40.53 -1.53
N LYS A 156 -7.29 -41.11 -2.57
CA LYS A 156 -6.96 -42.45 -3.08
C LYS A 156 -5.74 -42.37 -4.00
N VAL A 157 -4.56 -42.59 -3.44
CA VAL A 157 -3.27 -42.63 -4.14
C VAL A 157 -2.54 -43.96 -3.89
N PRO A 158 -1.52 -44.34 -4.67
CA PRO A 158 -0.71 -45.54 -4.40
C PRO A 158 -0.07 -45.49 -2.99
N PRO A 159 0.17 -46.66 -2.35
CA PRO A 159 0.87 -46.71 -1.07
C PRO A 159 2.33 -46.26 -1.23
N PRO A 160 2.95 -45.63 -0.20
CA PRO A 160 4.31 -45.09 -0.30
C PRO A 160 5.35 -46.17 -0.62
N GLU A 161 5.13 -47.40 -0.18
CA GLU A 161 5.98 -48.55 -0.46
C GLU A 161 6.03 -48.94 -1.95
N SER A 162 5.07 -48.46 -2.77
CA SER A 162 5.03 -48.67 -4.23
C SER A 162 5.58 -47.52 -5.08
N LEU A 163 6.00 -46.43 -4.44
CA LEU A 163 6.57 -45.25 -5.10
C LEU A 163 8.10 -45.27 -4.99
N PRO A 164 8.83 -44.79 -6.02
CA PRO A 164 10.28 -44.62 -5.93
C PRO A 164 10.61 -43.59 -4.84
N SER A 165 11.77 -43.76 -4.20
CA SER A 165 12.35 -42.72 -3.34
C SER A 165 12.91 -41.58 -4.17
N ASP A 166 13.07 -40.40 -3.56
CA ASP A 166 13.77 -39.29 -4.21
C ASP A 166 15.19 -39.67 -4.69
N ILE A 167 15.89 -40.60 -4.02
CA ILE A 167 17.21 -41.10 -4.46
C ILE A 167 17.09 -41.92 -5.75
N ASP A 168 16.09 -42.79 -5.85
CA ASP A 168 15.85 -43.58 -7.07
C ASP A 168 15.57 -42.66 -8.27
N VAL A 169 14.72 -41.64 -8.07
CA VAL A 169 14.41 -40.62 -9.08
C VAL A 169 15.64 -39.79 -9.46
N LEU A 170 16.47 -39.40 -8.49
CA LEU A 170 17.71 -38.66 -8.76
C LEU A 170 18.72 -39.51 -9.55
N ASN A 171 18.83 -40.81 -9.26
CA ASN A 171 19.67 -41.75 -10.00
C ASN A 171 19.15 -41.99 -11.43
N GLU A 172 17.84 -42.14 -11.63
CA GLU A 172 17.24 -42.21 -12.97
C GLU A 172 17.52 -40.94 -13.79
N LEU A 173 17.34 -39.76 -13.18
CA LEU A 173 17.64 -38.48 -13.83
C LEU A 173 19.14 -38.33 -14.16
N LEU A 174 20.02 -38.84 -13.31
CA LEU A 174 21.47 -38.84 -13.55
C LEU A 174 21.86 -39.73 -14.74
N ASN A 175 21.10 -40.79 -15.02
CA ASN A 175 21.35 -41.70 -16.14
C ASN A 175 20.80 -41.20 -17.49
N LEU A 176 20.15 -40.03 -17.55
CA LEU A 176 19.75 -39.41 -18.81
C LEU A 176 20.96 -38.87 -19.60
N ASP A 177 20.94 -39.03 -20.92
CA ASP A 177 22.00 -38.53 -21.80
C ASP A 177 21.96 -36.99 -21.92
N ASP A 178 20.77 -36.41 -22.07
CA ASP A 178 20.53 -34.99 -22.39
C ASP A 178 20.55 -34.01 -21.18
N ILE A 179 21.35 -34.29 -20.14
CA ILE A 179 21.53 -33.37 -19.00
C ILE A 179 22.85 -32.60 -19.02
N THR A 180 22.77 -31.28 -18.79
CA THR A 180 23.96 -30.40 -18.77
C THR A 180 24.96 -30.81 -17.67
N PRO A 181 26.28 -30.61 -17.87
CA PRO A 181 27.29 -30.96 -16.85
C PRO A 181 27.04 -30.33 -15.48
N LYS A 182 26.58 -29.06 -15.45
CA LYS A 182 26.22 -28.37 -14.20
C LYS A 182 25.02 -28.99 -13.48
N TYR A 183 24.02 -29.49 -14.24
CA TYR A 183 22.87 -30.17 -13.65
C TYR A 183 23.23 -31.59 -13.18
N ARG A 184 24.07 -32.31 -13.96
CA ARG A 184 24.64 -33.61 -13.58
C ARG A 184 25.42 -33.53 -12.26
N GLU A 185 26.23 -32.49 -12.09
CA GLU A 185 26.96 -32.21 -10.85
C GLU A 185 26.01 -31.88 -9.68
N HIS A 186 24.97 -31.07 -9.89
CA HIS A 186 23.96 -30.78 -8.89
C HIS A 186 23.17 -32.02 -8.43
N LEU A 187 22.84 -32.93 -9.36
CA LEU A 187 22.18 -34.20 -9.04
C LEU A 187 23.06 -35.09 -8.15
N LYS A 188 24.36 -35.20 -8.45
CA LYS A 188 25.32 -35.92 -7.59
C LYS A 188 25.38 -35.34 -6.18
N GLN A 189 25.51 -34.02 -6.07
CA GLN A 189 25.54 -33.33 -4.78
C GLN A 189 24.26 -33.59 -3.95
N LYS A 190 23.09 -33.67 -4.59
CA LYS A 190 21.82 -34.05 -3.92
C LYS A 190 21.74 -35.51 -3.50
N ILE A 191 22.41 -36.42 -4.21
CA ILE A 191 22.50 -37.83 -3.81
C ILE A 191 23.45 -37.94 -2.61
N GLU A 192 24.59 -37.24 -2.63
CA GLU A 192 25.59 -37.19 -1.55
C GLU A 192 25.10 -36.48 -0.27
N GLU A 193 24.07 -35.63 -0.36
CA GLU A 193 23.53 -34.84 0.77
C GLU A 193 22.94 -35.70 1.91
N SER A 194 22.54 -36.95 1.61
CA SER A 194 22.01 -37.93 2.57
C SER A 194 20.96 -37.35 3.53
N SER A 195 19.84 -36.89 2.97
CA SER A 195 18.72 -36.27 3.70
C SER A 195 18.17 -37.18 4.82
N PRO A 196 17.92 -36.67 6.04
CA PRO A 196 17.28 -37.43 7.13
C PRO A 196 15.77 -37.69 6.90
N MET A 197 15.18 -37.06 5.87
CA MET A 197 13.80 -37.27 5.44
C MET A 197 13.74 -38.20 4.22
N ASP A 198 12.78 -39.13 4.23
CA ASP A 198 12.34 -39.92 3.06
C ASP A 198 11.08 -39.25 2.49
N TYR A 199 11.19 -38.72 1.28
CA TYR A 199 10.08 -38.15 0.50
C TYR A 199 9.78 -39.05 -0.69
N ARG A 200 8.50 -39.25 -0.99
CA ARG A 200 8.04 -40.04 -2.15
C ARG A 200 6.94 -39.30 -2.89
N GLN A 201 7.26 -38.87 -4.11
CA GLN A 201 6.35 -38.09 -4.94
C GLN A 201 5.36 -39.01 -5.67
N VAL A 202 4.05 -38.75 -5.55
CA VAL A 202 3.08 -39.37 -6.46
C VAL A 202 3.22 -38.71 -7.83
N VAL A 203 3.65 -39.49 -8.83
CA VAL A 203 3.91 -39.02 -10.19
C VAL A 203 2.60 -38.59 -10.88
N ARG A 204 2.61 -37.41 -11.50
CA ARG A 204 1.46 -36.86 -12.23
C ARG A 204 1.67 -37.07 -13.73
N SER A 205 0.62 -37.52 -14.45
CA SER A 205 0.69 -37.72 -15.91
C SER A 205 0.50 -36.45 -16.74
N LYS A 206 0.05 -35.35 -16.11
CA LYS A 206 -0.23 -34.03 -16.71
C LYS A 206 0.01 -32.93 -15.66
N PRO A 207 0.17 -31.66 -16.07
CA PRO A 207 0.03 -30.52 -15.17
C PRO A 207 -1.32 -30.59 -14.45
N ASP A 208 -1.29 -30.45 -13.12
CA ASP A 208 -2.46 -30.51 -12.25
C ASP A 208 -2.23 -29.48 -11.13
N SER A 209 -3.28 -28.76 -10.74
CA SER A 209 -3.24 -27.85 -9.59
C SER A 209 -3.08 -28.58 -8.26
N THR A 210 -3.38 -29.88 -8.22
CA THR A 210 -3.28 -30.72 -7.02
C THR A 210 -2.19 -31.77 -7.19
N GLY A 211 -1.54 -32.15 -6.09
CA GLY A 211 -0.78 -33.39 -6.05
C GLY A 211 -0.35 -33.80 -4.66
N TYR A 212 0.37 -34.92 -4.61
CA TYR A 212 0.49 -35.72 -3.41
C TYR A 212 1.94 -36.15 -3.20
N ARG A 213 2.42 -36.04 -1.97
CA ARG A 213 3.76 -36.47 -1.56
C ARG A 213 3.65 -37.18 -0.22
N TYR A 214 4.24 -38.36 -0.10
CA TYR A 214 4.46 -38.95 1.21
C TYR A 214 5.77 -38.42 1.81
N PHE A 215 5.79 -38.26 3.12
CA PHE A 215 7.02 -37.97 3.86
C PHE A 215 7.07 -38.72 5.18
N LYS A 216 8.29 -39.01 5.63
CA LYS A 216 8.65 -39.41 6.99
C LYS A 216 10.14 -39.12 7.25
N THR A 217 10.58 -39.25 8.48
CA THR A 217 12.00 -39.42 8.81
C THR A 217 12.50 -40.83 8.44
N ARG A 218 13.79 -40.94 8.12
CA ARG A 218 14.43 -42.22 7.81
C ARG A 218 14.60 -43.07 9.08
N GLY A 219 15.30 -42.52 10.07
CA GLY A 219 15.44 -43.11 11.40
C GLY A 219 14.18 -42.96 12.26
N LYS A 220 14.08 -43.75 13.33
CA LYS A 220 12.96 -43.72 14.29
C LYS A 220 13.12 -42.62 15.36
N LEU A 221 12.07 -41.84 15.57
CA LEU A 221 12.03 -40.78 16.58
C LEU A 221 11.41 -41.30 17.89
N GLY A 222 11.79 -40.70 19.02
CA GLY A 222 11.25 -41.06 20.33
C GLY A 222 9.76 -40.77 20.50
N SER A 223 9.29 -40.80 21.75
CA SER A 223 7.89 -40.46 22.09
C SER A 223 7.62 -38.97 22.30
N ASP A 224 8.58 -38.08 22.02
CA ASP A 224 8.39 -36.62 22.18
C ASP A 224 7.46 -36.06 21.10
N LYS A 225 6.19 -35.83 21.48
CA LYS A 225 5.18 -35.17 20.65
C LYS A 225 5.59 -33.76 20.17
N LYS A 226 6.41 -33.03 20.94
CA LYS A 226 6.90 -31.69 20.58
C LYS A 226 7.89 -31.80 19.41
N LEU A 227 8.82 -32.75 19.50
CA LEU A 227 9.76 -33.08 18.42
C LEU A 227 9.01 -33.52 17.14
N HIS A 228 8.04 -34.43 17.22
CA HIS A 228 7.23 -34.83 16.06
C HIS A 228 6.53 -33.63 15.39
N ALA A 229 5.94 -32.73 16.17
CA ALA A 229 5.31 -31.52 15.64
C ALA A 229 6.33 -30.57 14.97
N CYS A 230 7.53 -30.40 15.55
CA CYS A 230 8.63 -29.65 14.92
C CYS A 230 9.08 -30.28 13.59
N VAL A 231 9.20 -31.61 13.51
CA VAL A 231 9.60 -32.29 12.26
C VAL A 231 8.49 -32.27 11.21
N ILE A 232 7.21 -32.30 11.59
CA ILE A 232 6.09 -32.08 10.66
C ILE A 232 6.10 -30.63 10.15
N ALA A 233 6.37 -29.65 11.01
CA ALA A 233 6.54 -28.25 10.60
C ALA A 233 7.72 -28.09 9.62
N TYR A 234 8.86 -28.72 9.90
CA TYR A 234 10.01 -28.80 9.00
C TYR A 234 9.64 -29.34 7.61
N ALA A 235 8.97 -30.50 7.57
CA ALA A 235 8.62 -31.17 6.32
C ALA A 235 7.57 -30.42 5.50
N SER A 236 6.69 -29.64 6.16
CA SER A 236 5.53 -29.01 5.53
C SER A 236 5.83 -27.85 4.56
N ASP A 237 7.03 -27.24 4.63
CA ASP A 237 7.54 -26.25 3.66
C ASP A 237 8.34 -26.94 2.51
N SER A 238 8.64 -28.23 2.62
CA SER A 238 9.45 -28.96 1.64
C SER A 238 8.69 -29.28 0.35
N GLY A 239 8.94 -28.46 -0.69
CA GLY A 239 8.33 -28.60 -2.02
C GLY A 239 6.85 -28.24 -2.08
N PHE A 240 6.34 -27.52 -1.08
CA PHE A 240 4.92 -27.14 -1.03
C PHE A 240 4.60 -26.11 -2.12
N ILE A 241 5.37 -25.02 -2.17
CA ILE A 241 5.21 -23.94 -3.16
C ILE A 241 5.53 -24.38 -4.61
N ASP A 242 6.32 -25.43 -4.82
CA ASP A 242 6.54 -26.05 -6.15
C ASP A 242 5.23 -26.53 -6.80
N THR A 243 4.18 -26.77 -6.02
CA THR A 243 2.84 -27.09 -6.54
C THR A 243 2.32 -25.98 -7.48
N THR A 244 2.69 -24.72 -7.25
CA THR A 244 2.34 -23.59 -8.14
C THR A 244 3.04 -23.69 -9.50
N VAL A 245 4.28 -24.15 -9.52
CA VAL A 245 5.11 -24.37 -10.73
C VAL A 245 4.54 -25.55 -11.53
N ALA A 246 4.24 -26.66 -10.83
CA ALA A 246 3.64 -27.86 -11.42
C ALA A 246 2.25 -27.59 -12.03
N ALA A 247 1.41 -26.79 -11.37
CA ALA A 247 0.10 -26.39 -11.87
C ALA A 247 0.16 -25.67 -13.24
N ASN A 248 1.26 -24.97 -13.52
CA ASN A 248 1.49 -24.21 -14.75
C ASN A 248 2.28 -24.98 -15.81
N GLY A 249 2.59 -26.26 -15.57
CA GLY A 249 3.40 -27.11 -16.46
C GLY A 249 4.79 -26.53 -16.72
N VAL A 250 5.36 -25.79 -15.77
CA VAL A 250 6.70 -25.21 -15.87
C VAL A 250 7.72 -26.30 -15.50
N PRO A 251 8.72 -26.60 -16.34
CA PRO A 251 9.77 -27.55 -15.97
C PRO A 251 10.70 -26.95 -14.91
N ASN A 252 11.35 -27.79 -14.09
CA ASN A 252 12.19 -27.32 -12.97
C ASN A 252 13.31 -26.35 -13.42
N ASN A 253 13.87 -26.52 -14.62
CA ASN A 253 14.88 -25.61 -15.20
C ASN A 253 14.28 -24.30 -15.80
N GLY A 254 12.95 -24.18 -15.82
CA GLY A 254 12.22 -22.99 -16.23
C GLY A 254 11.99 -21.97 -15.10
N VAL A 255 12.30 -22.32 -13.85
CA VAL A 255 12.17 -21.44 -12.66
C VAL A 255 13.49 -20.74 -12.37
N GLY A 256 13.48 -19.41 -12.26
CA GLY A 256 14.65 -18.58 -11.92
C GLY A 256 14.70 -18.14 -10.45
N MET A 257 13.53 -17.96 -9.84
CA MET A 257 13.37 -17.71 -8.40
C MET A 257 12.05 -18.31 -7.91
N LEU A 258 12.11 -18.95 -6.74
CA LEU A 258 10.97 -19.47 -6.00
C LEU A 258 11.23 -19.19 -4.52
N ILE A 259 10.36 -18.42 -3.86
CA ILE A 259 10.49 -18.06 -2.45
C ILE A 259 9.12 -18.06 -1.77
N SER A 260 9.07 -18.55 -0.54
CA SER A 260 7.91 -18.46 0.36
C SER A 260 7.79 -17.05 0.94
N LEU A 261 6.57 -16.53 1.09
CA LEU A 261 6.29 -15.24 1.74
C LEU A 261 5.75 -15.46 3.16
N ASP A 262 4.85 -16.44 3.31
CA ASP A 262 4.29 -16.86 4.58
C ASP A 262 4.25 -18.40 4.70
N HIS A 263 3.90 -18.89 5.88
CA HIS A 263 3.50 -20.29 6.08
C HIS A 263 2.62 -20.40 7.32
N CYS A 264 1.48 -21.08 7.18
CA CYS A 264 0.49 -21.28 8.24
C CYS A 264 0.16 -22.77 8.39
N MET A 265 -0.04 -23.23 9.63
CA MET A 265 -0.45 -24.61 9.93
C MET A 265 -1.49 -24.64 11.05
N TRP A 266 -2.45 -25.55 10.93
CA TRP A 266 -3.42 -25.91 11.96
C TRP A 266 -3.29 -27.40 12.27
N PHE A 267 -3.06 -27.75 13.52
CA PHE A 267 -2.86 -29.11 14.01
C PHE A 267 -4.17 -29.62 14.62
N HIS A 268 -4.71 -30.70 14.06
CA HIS A 268 -6.02 -31.26 14.42
C HIS A 268 -5.92 -32.57 15.20
N GLU A 269 -4.86 -33.34 14.98
CA GLU A 269 -4.60 -34.64 15.59
C GLU A 269 -3.09 -34.84 15.76
N GLN A 270 -2.68 -35.59 16.80
CA GLN A 270 -1.27 -35.90 17.01
C GLN A 270 -0.79 -36.95 15.98
N ALA A 271 0.32 -36.65 15.29
CA ALA A 271 0.90 -37.51 14.27
C ALA A 271 2.38 -37.77 14.50
N ARG A 272 2.85 -38.94 14.10
CA ARG A 272 4.26 -39.34 14.16
C ARG A 272 4.97 -39.00 12.85
N ALA A 273 6.06 -38.25 12.95
CA ALA A 273 6.89 -37.83 11.82
C ALA A 273 7.85 -38.92 11.33
N ASP A 274 7.92 -40.07 12.00
CA ASP A 274 8.70 -41.26 11.63
C ASP A 274 7.82 -42.43 11.14
N ASP A 275 6.53 -42.17 10.95
CA ASP A 275 5.60 -43.01 10.19
C ASP A 275 5.13 -42.23 8.95
N TRP A 276 4.57 -42.93 7.96
CA TRP A 276 4.19 -42.31 6.70
C TRP A 276 3.03 -41.31 6.84
N LEU A 277 3.29 -40.07 6.44
CA LEU A 277 2.31 -39.00 6.32
C LEU A 277 2.08 -38.64 4.85
N LEU A 278 0.81 -38.56 4.42
CA LEU A 278 0.42 -38.17 3.07
C LEU A 278 0.10 -36.68 3.03
N TYR A 279 0.89 -35.91 2.29
CA TYR A 279 0.66 -34.49 2.04
C TYR A 279 -0.05 -34.28 0.70
N GLU A 280 -1.34 -33.96 0.75
CA GLU A 280 -2.07 -33.35 -0.37
C GLU A 280 -1.75 -31.86 -0.42
N MET A 281 -1.44 -31.35 -1.61
CA MET A 281 -1.05 -29.96 -1.85
C MET A 281 -1.79 -29.45 -3.08
N GLN A 282 -2.55 -28.36 -2.95
CA GLN A 282 -3.39 -27.79 -3.99
C GLN A 282 -3.09 -26.30 -4.20
N SER A 283 -2.70 -25.93 -5.41
CA SER A 283 -2.48 -24.55 -5.87
C SER A 283 -3.70 -24.05 -6.66
N PRO A 284 -4.73 -23.44 -6.03
CA PRO A 284 -5.94 -23.02 -6.74
C PRO A 284 -5.71 -21.88 -7.75
N ARG A 285 -4.69 -21.03 -7.55
CA ARG A 285 -4.39 -19.92 -8.45
C ARG A 285 -2.94 -19.45 -8.38
N THR A 286 -2.42 -19.06 -9.53
CA THR A 286 -1.21 -18.25 -9.70
C THR A 286 -1.53 -17.00 -10.51
N ASN A 287 -1.05 -15.81 -10.11
CA ASN A 287 -1.22 -14.54 -10.84
C ASN A 287 -0.05 -13.60 -10.53
N ASP A 288 0.37 -12.75 -11.47
CA ASP A 288 1.46 -11.75 -11.29
C ASP A 288 2.79 -12.32 -10.76
N GLY A 289 3.03 -13.61 -11.04
CA GLY A 289 4.14 -14.39 -10.51
C GLY A 289 4.12 -14.55 -8.99
N ARG A 290 2.93 -14.60 -8.40
CA ARG A 290 2.64 -15.15 -7.07
C ARG A 290 1.72 -16.36 -7.18
N GLY A 291 1.75 -17.23 -6.19
CA GLY A 291 0.87 -18.38 -6.09
C GLY A 291 0.60 -18.74 -4.64
N VAL A 292 -0.60 -19.25 -4.38
CA VAL A 292 -1.00 -19.77 -3.07
C VAL A 292 -1.19 -21.28 -3.15
N VAL A 293 -0.78 -22.00 -2.11
CA VAL A 293 -1.00 -23.44 -1.96
C VAL A 293 -1.70 -23.70 -0.64
N PHE A 294 -2.72 -24.54 -0.67
CA PHE A 294 -3.39 -25.10 0.51
C PHE A 294 -3.06 -26.58 0.60
N GLY A 295 -2.84 -27.10 1.81
CA GLY A 295 -2.40 -28.47 2.00
C GLY A 295 -3.10 -29.19 3.14
N LYS A 296 -3.09 -30.51 3.07
CA LYS A 296 -3.68 -31.43 4.06
C LYS A 296 -2.71 -32.59 4.27
N ILE A 297 -2.27 -32.78 5.52
CA ILE A 297 -1.37 -33.85 5.93
C ILE A 297 -2.20 -34.92 6.65
N PHE A 298 -2.26 -36.11 6.08
CA PHE A 298 -3.00 -37.25 6.61
C PHE A 298 -2.06 -38.31 7.21
N THR A 299 -2.51 -38.98 8.27
CA THR A 299 -1.84 -40.17 8.82
C THR A 299 -2.09 -41.41 7.95
N LYS A 300 -1.27 -42.46 8.14
CA LYS A 300 -1.43 -43.75 7.41
C LYS A 300 -2.79 -44.43 7.67
N ASP A 301 -3.44 -44.19 8.81
CA ASP A 301 -4.80 -44.63 9.13
C ASP A 301 -5.91 -43.69 8.60
N GLY A 302 -5.54 -42.62 7.88
CA GLY A 302 -6.48 -41.75 7.16
C GLY A 302 -7.03 -40.57 7.97
N LYS A 303 -6.49 -40.27 9.15
CA LYS A 303 -6.88 -39.07 9.90
C LYS A 303 -6.23 -37.82 9.33
N LEU A 304 -6.95 -36.70 9.30
CA LEU A 304 -6.37 -35.40 8.96
C LEU A 304 -5.59 -34.86 10.16
N ALA A 305 -4.26 -34.90 10.11
CA ALA A 305 -3.39 -34.41 11.18
C ALA A 305 -3.19 -32.89 11.14
N VAL A 306 -2.92 -32.33 9.97
CA VAL A 306 -2.59 -30.91 9.81
C VAL A 306 -3.19 -30.34 8.53
N THR A 307 -3.69 -29.10 8.58
CA THR A 307 -3.96 -28.28 7.39
C THR A 307 -2.90 -27.18 7.26
N THR A 308 -2.48 -26.85 6.04
CA THR A 308 -1.44 -25.85 5.76
C THR A 308 -1.87 -24.83 4.71
N ALA A 309 -1.26 -23.65 4.72
CA ALA A 309 -1.43 -22.62 3.70
C ALA A 309 -0.15 -21.79 3.53
N GLN A 310 0.24 -21.48 2.28
CA GLN A 310 1.49 -20.78 1.94
C GLN A 310 1.34 -19.98 0.65
N GLU A 311 1.63 -18.68 0.68
CA GLU A 311 1.89 -17.83 -0.49
C GLU A 311 3.39 -17.82 -0.83
N GLY A 312 3.72 -17.78 -2.12
CA GLY A 312 5.09 -17.58 -2.57
C GLY A 312 5.19 -16.86 -3.92
N VAL A 313 6.39 -16.34 -4.20
CA VAL A 313 6.73 -15.65 -5.45
C VAL A 313 7.42 -16.63 -6.39
N VAL A 314 6.90 -16.71 -7.62
CA VAL A 314 7.45 -17.50 -8.73
C VAL A 314 7.94 -16.55 -9.82
N ARG A 315 9.23 -16.60 -10.16
CA ARG A 315 9.79 -15.92 -11.33
C ARG A 315 10.40 -16.95 -12.27
N LEU A 316 9.96 -16.96 -13.52
CA LEU A 316 10.48 -17.84 -14.56
C LEU A 316 11.87 -17.37 -15.04
N THR A 317 12.71 -18.29 -15.53
CA THR A 317 13.95 -17.91 -16.23
C THR A 317 13.63 -17.18 -17.52
N LYS A 318 14.55 -16.29 -17.97
CA LYS A 318 14.38 -15.55 -19.23
C LYS A 318 14.06 -16.48 -20.42
N LYS A 319 14.72 -17.64 -20.51
CA LYS A 319 14.49 -18.66 -21.54
C LYS A 319 13.06 -19.23 -21.53
N GLU A 320 12.49 -19.50 -20.35
CA GLU A 320 11.12 -20.02 -20.24
C GLU A 320 10.08 -18.90 -20.43
N GLN A 321 10.40 -17.65 -20.10
CA GLN A 321 9.58 -16.47 -20.47
C GLN A 321 9.53 -16.30 -21.99
N GLU A 322 10.68 -16.27 -22.67
CA GLU A 322 10.80 -16.18 -24.14
C GLU A 322 10.01 -17.30 -24.83
N LYS A 323 10.24 -18.57 -24.44
CA LYS A 323 9.50 -19.74 -24.96
C LYS A 323 7.97 -19.64 -24.77
N ARG A 324 7.50 -19.09 -23.65
CA ARG A 324 6.05 -18.92 -23.40
C ARG A 324 5.45 -17.75 -24.16
N LEU A 325 6.22 -16.69 -24.43
CA LEU A 325 5.81 -15.62 -25.33
C LEU A 325 5.68 -16.12 -26.78
N ASP A 326 6.64 -16.93 -27.26
CA ASP A 326 6.58 -17.55 -28.59
C ASP A 326 5.34 -18.45 -28.76
N LEU A 327 4.93 -19.17 -27.70
CA LEU A 327 3.72 -19.99 -27.71
C LEU A 327 2.41 -19.17 -27.74
N ILE A 328 2.44 -17.92 -27.27
CA ILE A 328 1.28 -16.99 -27.31
C ILE A 328 1.24 -16.22 -28.64
N HIS A 329 2.41 -15.98 -29.27
CA HIS A 329 2.54 -15.23 -30.52
C HIS A 329 3.39 -15.96 -31.59
N PRO A 330 2.93 -17.10 -32.13
CA PRO A 330 3.74 -18.03 -32.95
C PRO A 330 4.25 -17.48 -34.29
N ASN A 331 3.87 -16.27 -34.70
CA ASN A 331 4.31 -15.63 -35.95
C ASN A 331 5.13 -14.34 -35.75
N SER A 332 5.51 -13.98 -34.52
CA SER A 332 6.33 -12.78 -34.26
C SER A 332 7.84 -13.04 -34.44
N VAL A 333 8.27 -13.23 -35.70
CA VAL A 333 9.70 -13.21 -36.01
C VAL A 333 10.23 -11.78 -35.86
N THR A 334 10.87 -11.49 -34.73
CA THR A 334 11.78 -10.34 -34.62
C THR A 334 12.92 -10.65 -33.65
N LYS A 335 13.91 -11.41 -34.13
CA LYS A 335 15.26 -11.36 -33.54
C LYS A 335 15.85 -9.98 -33.82
N SER A 336 15.83 -9.09 -32.83
CA SER A 336 16.72 -7.93 -32.83
C SER A 336 17.41 -7.77 -31.48
N VAL A 337 18.73 -7.74 -31.58
CA VAL A 337 19.71 -7.44 -30.53
C VAL A 337 19.36 -6.12 -29.83
N LEU A 338 19.39 -6.10 -28.49
CA LEU A 338 19.50 -4.87 -27.71
C LEU A 338 20.81 -4.86 -26.93
N VAL A 339 21.87 -4.48 -27.66
CA VAL A 339 23.02 -3.75 -27.12
C VAL A 339 22.62 -2.27 -27.07
N GLY A 340 23.25 -1.52 -26.17
CA GLY A 340 22.78 -0.22 -25.69
C GLY A 340 22.57 0.91 -26.70
N SER A 341 21.90 1.93 -26.15
CA SER A 341 22.02 3.37 -26.42
C SER A 341 21.12 4.03 -27.49
N THR A 342 20.84 5.30 -27.16
CA THR A 342 20.30 6.39 -27.98
C THR A 342 18.83 6.32 -28.43
N ALA A 343 18.17 7.46 -28.28
CA ALA A 343 16.77 7.70 -28.61
C ALA A 343 16.61 8.30 -30.01
N GLN A 344 15.45 8.07 -30.65
CA GLN A 344 14.69 9.12 -31.33
C GLN A 344 13.29 8.63 -31.79
N HIS A 345 12.29 9.49 -31.57
CA HIS A 345 11.03 9.72 -32.31
C HIS A 345 10.77 8.83 -33.56
N TYR A 346 9.56 8.27 -33.80
CA TYR A 346 8.36 9.05 -34.19
C TYR A 346 7.07 8.19 -34.31
N GLN A 347 5.92 8.88 -34.22
CA GLN A 347 4.60 8.65 -34.88
C GLN A 347 3.85 7.28 -34.81
N PHE A 348 2.59 7.39 -34.37
CA PHE A 348 1.51 6.45 -34.68
C PHE A 348 0.98 6.64 -36.11
N GLN A 349 0.68 5.53 -36.80
CA GLN A 349 -0.39 5.47 -37.80
C GLN A 349 -1.28 4.25 -37.53
N THR A 350 -2.56 4.53 -37.31
CA THR A 350 -3.63 3.53 -37.15
C THR A 350 -4.08 3.05 -38.53
N ILE A 351 -4.32 1.75 -38.74
CA ILE A 351 -5.30 1.24 -39.72
C ILE A 351 -5.76 -0.20 -39.38
N LYS A 352 -7.07 -0.37 -39.58
CA LYS A 352 -7.95 -1.55 -39.62
C LYS A 352 -7.34 -2.95 -39.76
N MET A 353 -8.00 -3.93 -39.14
CA MET A 353 -8.09 -5.29 -39.66
C MET A 353 -9.50 -5.56 -40.21
N GLU A 354 -9.56 -6.12 -41.42
CA GLU A 354 -10.76 -6.77 -41.98
C GLU A 354 -10.61 -8.30 -41.82
N ASN A 355 -11.74 -9.01 -41.78
CA ASN A 355 -11.77 -10.47 -41.70
C ASN A 355 -11.42 -11.10 -43.06
N GLU A 356 -10.88 -12.32 -43.06
CA GLU A 356 -11.46 -13.37 -43.92
C GLU A 356 -11.14 -14.81 -43.47
N ASP A 357 -12.05 -15.69 -43.87
CA ASP A 357 -12.21 -17.10 -43.56
C ASP A 357 -11.01 -18.01 -43.85
N TYR A 358 -10.97 -19.17 -43.17
CA TYR A 358 -10.45 -20.41 -43.78
C TYR A 358 -11.14 -21.67 -43.24
N TYR A 359 -11.84 -22.39 -44.12
CA TYR A 359 -12.20 -23.79 -43.90
C TYR A 359 -12.18 -24.61 -45.19
N GLY A 360 -11.48 -25.74 -45.15
CA GLY A 360 -11.80 -26.93 -45.93
C GLY A 360 -10.92 -27.25 -47.15
N LYS A 361 -10.26 -28.41 -47.08
CA LYS A 361 -10.54 -29.51 -48.03
C LYS A 361 -10.09 -30.89 -47.53
N ASN A 362 -10.96 -31.86 -47.78
CA ASN A 362 -10.80 -33.31 -47.64
C ASN A 362 -9.68 -33.86 -48.57
N ASN A 363 -9.29 -35.15 -48.60
CA ASN A 363 -10.13 -36.35 -48.49
C ASN A 363 -9.36 -37.70 -48.44
N ASN A 364 -10.10 -38.80 -48.18
CA ASN A 364 -9.85 -40.21 -48.54
C ASN A 364 -8.75 -41.01 -47.76
N ASN A 365 -8.92 -42.32 -47.45
CA ASN A 365 -10.07 -43.23 -47.64
C ASN A 365 -10.08 -44.52 -46.77
N ASN A 366 -11.28 -45.11 -46.66
CA ASN A 366 -11.62 -46.55 -46.45
C ASN A 366 -11.35 -47.35 -45.13
N LYS A 367 -12.42 -47.45 -44.33
CA LYS A 367 -13.17 -48.69 -43.96
C LYS A 367 -12.41 -49.97 -43.50
N LYS A 368 -12.69 -50.41 -42.26
CA LYS A 368 -13.64 -51.52 -41.94
C LYS A 368 -13.95 -51.64 -40.43
N LYS A 369 -15.18 -52.09 -40.12
CA LYS A 369 -15.77 -52.52 -38.82
C LYS A 369 -15.91 -54.07 -38.86
N PRO A 370 -16.29 -54.85 -37.79
CA PRO A 370 -17.44 -54.57 -36.91
C PRO A 370 -17.56 -55.23 -35.49
N MET A 371 -18.61 -54.83 -34.74
CA MET A 371 -19.50 -55.64 -33.83
C MET A 371 -18.93 -56.33 -32.56
N MET A 372 -19.67 -56.56 -31.45
CA MET A 372 -20.96 -56.04 -30.91
C MET A 372 -21.11 -56.49 -29.42
N ARG A 373 -21.63 -55.61 -28.51
CA ARG A 373 -22.85 -55.75 -27.65
C ARG A 373 -23.15 -57.04 -26.81
N PRO A 374 -24.21 -57.13 -25.95
CA PRO A 374 -25.11 -56.10 -25.34
C PRO A 374 -25.54 -56.35 -23.84
N LEU A 375 -26.55 -55.59 -23.35
CA LEU A 375 -27.56 -55.88 -22.28
C LEU A 375 -27.19 -55.62 -20.79
N LEU A 376 -28.08 -55.24 -19.84
CA LEU A 376 -29.49 -54.69 -19.84
C LEU A 376 -29.90 -54.17 -18.42
N ARG A 377 -30.70 -53.08 -18.33
CA ARG A 377 -31.78 -52.76 -17.32
C ARG A 377 -31.41 -52.61 -15.82
N ARG A 378 -32.18 -51.98 -14.91
CA ARG A 378 -33.47 -51.21 -14.82
C ARG A 378 -33.33 -50.33 -13.54
N ALA A 379 -33.69 -49.03 -13.40
CA ALA A 379 -34.93 -48.25 -13.62
C ALA A 379 -35.79 -48.02 -12.34
N TYR A 380 -36.16 -46.76 -12.04
CA TYR A 380 -37.43 -46.21 -11.46
C TYR A 380 -37.27 -44.66 -11.48
N GLN A 381 -37.95 -43.88 -12.34
CA GLN A 381 -39.33 -43.32 -12.27
C GLN A 381 -39.58 -42.45 -11.03
N THR A 382 -40.08 -41.20 -11.14
CA THR A 382 -41.40 -40.75 -11.68
C THR A 382 -41.33 -39.42 -12.48
N SER A 383 -41.82 -39.31 -13.74
CA SER A 383 -43.12 -38.71 -14.20
C SER A 383 -43.34 -37.21 -13.86
N SER A 384 -43.81 -36.31 -14.74
CA SER A 384 -44.25 -36.32 -16.17
C SER A 384 -44.09 -34.87 -16.76
N SER A 385 -44.66 -34.37 -17.89
CA SER A 385 -45.66 -34.85 -18.86
C SER A 385 -45.59 -34.09 -20.22
N SER A 386 -45.96 -34.80 -21.30
CA SER A 386 -46.55 -34.35 -22.59
C SER A 386 -46.18 -33.04 -23.32
N ARG A 387 -45.72 -33.20 -24.58
CA ARG A 387 -46.27 -32.64 -25.86
C ARG A 387 -46.51 -31.10 -25.95
N SER A 388 -46.08 -30.36 -26.97
CA SER A 388 -45.65 -30.76 -28.33
C SER A 388 -45.18 -29.58 -29.20
N ARG A 389 -44.51 -29.92 -30.32
CA ARG A 389 -44.39 -29.20 -31.62
C ARG A 389 -43.44 -27.98 -31.71
N LEU A 390 -42.64 -28.09 -32.77
CA LEU A 390 -41.86 -27.06 -33.46
C LEU A 390 -42.58 -25.73 -33.59
N LEU A 391 -41.82 -24.62 -33.55
CA LEU A 391 -41.84 -23.53 -34.54
C LEU A 391 -40.57 -22.65 -34.42
N LEU A 392 -40.04 -22.25 -35.58
CA LEU A 392 -39.03 -21.20 -35.89
C LEU A 392 -37.58 -21.27 -35.33
N PRO A 393 -36.57 -21.41 -36.23
CA PRO A 393 -35.23 -20.88 -35.99
C PRO A 393 -35.18 -19.38 -36.31
N ALA A 394 -35.52 -18.52 -35.34
CA ALA A 394 -35.53 -17.06 -35.53
C ALA A 394 -34.91 -16.24 -34.37
N ILE A 395 -34.41 -16.91 -33.33
CA ILE A 395 -33.94 -16.24 -32.07
C ILE A 395 -32.41 -16.12 -32.01
N THR A 396 -31.65 -16.90 -32.80
CA THR A 396 -30.18 -16.94 -32.76
C THR A 396 -29.49 -15.82 -33.55
N LEU A 397 -30.14 -15.21 -34.55
CA LEU A 397 -29.59 -14.05 -35.25
C LEU A 397 -29.92 -12.72 -34.56
N SER A 398 -31.11 -12.60 -33.95
CA SER A 398 -31.51 -11.39 -33.22
C SER A 398 -30.72 -11.20 -31.93
N SER A 399 -30.34 -12.29 -31.25
CA SER A 399 -29.49 -12.24 -30.05
C SER A 399 -28.04 -11.83 -30.36
N ILE A 400 -27.45 -12.28 -31.46
CA ILE A 400 -26.11 -11.84 -31.87
C ILE A 400 -26.14 -10.36 -32.30
N ALA A 401 -27.13 -9.95 -33.10
CA ALA A 401 -27.30 -8.54 -33.47
C ALA A 401 -27.54 -7.64 -32.25
N ALA A 402 -28.41 -8.04 -31.31
CA ALA A 402 -28.66 -7.27 -30.09
C ALA A 402 -27.44 -7.20 -29.18
N ALA A 403 -26.66 -8.28 -29.05
CA ALA A 403 -25.44 -8.30 -28.27
C ALA A 403 -24.32 -7.47 -28.90
N SER A 404 -24.11 -7.55 -30.22
CA SER A 404 -23.12 -6.73 -30.91
C SER A 404 -23.53 -5.26 -30.95
N THR A 405 -24.81 -4.95 -31.21
CA THR A 405 -25.30 -3.56 -31.18
C THR A 405 -25.28 -2.99 -29.75
N GLY A 406 -25.61 -3.79 -28.74
CA GLY A 406 -25.51 -3.42 -27.33
C GLY A 406 -24.07 -3.19 -26.88
N TYR A 407 -23.12 -4.02 -27.31
CA TYR A 407 -21.68 -3.81 -27.08
C TYR A 407 -21.16 -2.58 -27.85
N TRP A 408 -21.67 -2.33 -29.06
CA TRP A 408 -21.32 -1.14 -29.85
C TRP A 408 -21.85 0.14 -29.20
N PHE A 409 -23.12 0.19 -28.78
CA PHE A 409 -23.67 1.29 -27.99
C PHE A 409 -22.93 1.47 -26.66
N ALA A 410 -22.67 0.41 -25.89
CA ALA A 410 -21.93 0.50 -24.63
C ALA A 410 -20.46 0.92 -24.81
N SER A 411 -19.85 0.64 -25.98
CA SER A 411 -18.51 1.13 -26.32
C SER A 411 -18.49 2.54 -26.91
N MET A 412 -19.59 3.00 -27.51
CA MET A 412 -19.79 4.42 -27.87
C MET A 412 -20.17 5.26 -26.66
N GLU A 413 -20.78 4.69 -25.63
CA GLU A 413 -20.93 5.29 -24.30
C GLU A 413 -19.63 5.29 -23.49
N GLN A 414 -18.49 5.55 -24.14
CA GLN A 414 -17.46 6.34 -23.49
C GLN A 414 -18.03 7.75 -23.24
N HIS A 415 -18.76 7.89 -22.13
CA HIS A 415 -19.16 9.18 -21.57
C HIS A 415 -17.89 9.94 -21.16
N GLN A 416 -17.24 10.59 -22.13
CA GLN A 416 -16.52 11.82 -21.81
C GLN A 416 -17.56 12.76 -21.17
N PRO A 417 -17.30 13.30 -19.96
CA PRO A 417 -18.27 14.16 -19.31
C PRO A 417 -18.65 15.29 -20.28
N GLN A 418 -19.95 15.51 -20.44
CA GLN A 418 -20.44 16.52 -21.39
C GLN A 418 -19.73 17.85 -21.09
N LYS A 419 -19.28 18.55 -22.14
CA LYS A 419 -18.72 19.90 -21.97
C LYS A 419 -19.84 20.81 -21.44
N ILE A 420 -19.89 20.99 -20.12
CA ILE A 420 -20.83 21.88 -19.45
C ILE A 420 -20.72 23.26 -20.11
N LYS A 421 -21.83 23.70 -20.70
CA LYS A 421 -21.97 25.05 -21.25
C LYS A 421 -22.36 25.98 -20.11
N THR A 422 -21.85 27.20 -20.12
CA THR A 422 -22.31 28.25 -19.20
C THR A 422 -23.82 28.43 -19.33
N ALA A 423 -24.52 28.40 -18.20
CA ALA A 423 -25.97 28.47 -18.17
C ALA A 423 -26.46 29.85 -18.62
N ASN A 424 -27.56 29.87 -19.38
CA ASN A 424 -28.18 31.13 -19.79
C ASN A 424 -28.94 31.79 -18.64
N HIS A 425 -29.16 33.10 -18.74
CA HIS A 425 -29.84 33.90 -17.72
C HIS A 425 -31.24 33.36 -17.34
N THR A 426 -31.99 32.79 -18.29
CA THR A 426 -33.31 32.19 -18.01
C THR A 426 -33.21 30.94 -17.14
N THR A 427 -32.16 30.14 -17.32
CA THR A 427 -31.89 28.92 -16.55
C THR A 427 -31.46 29.29 -15.13
N LEU A 428 -30.50 30.21 -15.00
CA LEU A 428 -30.05 30.74 -13.71
C LEU A 428 -31.19 31.34 -12.89
N LYS A 429 -32.07 32.15 -13.53
CA LYS A 429 -33.24 32.72 -12.85
C LYS A 429 -34.20 31.65 -12.31
N LYS A 430 -34.43 30.56 -13.07
CA LYS A 430 -35.28 29.46 -12.62
C LYS A 430 -34.66 28.68 -11.46
N ALA A 431 -33.37 28.37 -11.56
CA ALA A 431 -32.63 27.69 -10.50
C ALA A 431 -32.62 28.50 -9.19
N PHE A 432 -32.35 29.81 -9.28
CA PHE A 432 -32.43 30.73 -8.12
C PHE A 432 -33.83 30.72 -7.48
N GLN A 433 -34.90 30.82 -8.28
CA GLN A 433 -36.27 30.77 -7.79
C GLN A 433 -36.62 29.43 -7.13
N GLU A 434 -36.10 28.30 -7.62
CA GLU A 434 -36.33 26.99 -7.02
C GLU A 434 -35.51 26.78 -5.74
N LEU A 435 -34.27 27.28 -5.68
CA LEU A 435 -33.46 27.29 -4.46
C LEU A 435 -34.18 28.06 -3.32
N GLN A 436 -34.83 29.19 -3.63
CA GLN A 436 -35.67 29.94 -2.68
C GLN A 436 -36.94 29.21 -2.21
N THR A 437 -37.24 28.01 -2.73
CA THR A 437 -38.34 27.16 -2.21
C THR A 437 -37.86 26.08 -1.23
N VAL A 438 -36.56 25.77 -1.20
CA VAL A 438 -35.94 24.74 -0.33
C VAL A 438 -34.98 25.31 0.72
N LEU A 439 -34.55 26.56 0.52
CA LEU A 439 -33.75 27.36 1.44
C LEU A 439 -34.51 28.65 1.79
N SER A 440 -34.26 29.20 2.97
CA SER A 440 -34.75 30.53 3.33
C SER A 440 -34.19 31.60 2.37
N ALA A 441 -34.89 32.73 2.24
CA ALA A 441 -34.51 33.76 1.26
C ALA A 441 -33.12 34.36 1.53
N GLU A 442 -32.74 34.45 2.80
CA GLU A 442 -31.44 34.87 3.31
C GLU A 442 -30.31 33.86 3.04
N HIS A 443 -30.64 32.59 2.77
CA HIS A 443 -29.66 31.52 2.48
C HIS A 443 -29.36 31.37 0.97
N VAL A 444 -29.87 32.26 0.10
CA VAL A 444 -29.66 32.22 -1.36
C VAL A 444 -29.35 33.62 -1.89
N THR A 445 -28.16 33.83 -2.44
CA THR A 445 -27.73 35.17 -2.88
C THR A 445 -27.08 35.19 -4.27
N VAL A 446 -27.23 36.35 -4.92
CA VAL A 446 -26.62 36.74 -6.19
C VAL A 446 -25.96 38.12 -6.08
N ASP A 447 -25.70 38.58 -4.85
CA ASP A 447 -24.99 39.83 -4.59
C ASP A 447 -23.57 39.80 -5.16
N GLN A 448 -23.18 40.84 -5.88
CA GLN A 448 -21.91 40.86 -6.62
C GLN A 448 -20.67 40.83 -5.73
N THR A 449 -20.74 41.37 -4.50
CA THR A 449 -19.63 41.31 -3.55
C THR A 449 -19.49 39.89 -3.03
N VAL A 450 -20.61 39.27 -2.61
CA VAL A 450 -20.61 37.89 -2.13
C VAL A 450 -20.14 36.90 -3.22
N LEU A 451 -20.55 37.09 -4.47
CA LEU A 451 -20.06 36.28 -5.59
C LEU A 451 -18.53 36.46 -5.81
N GLN A 452 -17.99 37.66 -5.57
CA GLN A 452 -16.54 37.92 -5.64
C GLN A 452 -15.79 37.22 -4.51
N ASP A 453 -16.25 37.36 -3.27
CA ASP A 453 -15.63 36.75 -2.08
C ASP A 453 -15.59 35.21 -2.14
N HIS A 454 -16.55 34.59 -2.84
CA HIS A 454 -16.61 33.14 -3.06
C HIS A 454 -15.97 32.66 -4.38
N GLY A 455 -15.48 33.59 -5.22
CA GLY A 455 -14.86 33.29 -6.52
C GLY A 455 -13.38 33.70 -6.62
N HIS A 456 -12.86 34.39 -5.61
CA HIS A 456 -11.50 34.92 -5.51
C HIS A 456 -10.89 34.62 -4.13
N SER A 457 -9.56 34.56 -4.04
CA SER A 457 -8.85 34.52 -2.76
C SER A 457 -7.51 35.22 -2.89
N ASN A 458 -7.18 36.10 -1.94
CA ASN A 458 -5.88 36.81 -1.93
C ASN A 458 -4.69 35.87 -1.68
N ASN A 459 -4.95 34.64 -1.23
CA ASN A 459 -3.94 33.62 -0.98
C ASN A 459 -3.52 32.87 -2.26
N SER A 460 -4.27 33.05 -3.36
CA SER A 460 -4.11 32.33 -4.62
C SER A 460 -3.75 33.30 -5.75
N TYR A 461 -2.74 32.95 -6.54
CA TYR A 461 -2.36 33.72 -7.74
C TYR A 461 -3.22 33.39 -8.98
N HIS A 462 -4.05 32.33 -8.91
CA HIS A 462 -4.93 31.91 -10.00
C HIS A 462 -5.99 32.97 -10.35
N GLU A 463 -6.44 32.97 -11.60
CA GLU A 463 -7.55 33.82 -12.04
C GLU A 463 -8.84 33.51 -11.26
N ALA A 464 -9.55 34.56 -10.84
CA ALA A 464 -10.82 34.44 -10.15
C ALA A 464 -11.91 33.87 -11.09
N GLY A 465 -12.77 33.02 -10.55
CA GLY A 465 -13.92 32.45 -11.25
C GLY A 465 -15.17 32.63 -10.41
N LEU A 466 -16.08 33.51 -10.84
CA LEU A 466 -17.25 33.87 -10.02
C LEU A 466 -18.38 32.83 -10.18
N PRO A 467 -18.97 32.33 -9.07
CA PRO A 467 -20.21 31.58 -9.14
C PRO A 467 -21.36 32.47 -9.64
N ASN A 468 -22.47 31.86 -10.04
CA ASN A 468 -23.68 32.62 -10.40
C ASN A 468 -24.64 32.79 -9.22
N ILE A 469 -24.60 31.87 -8.25
CA ILE A 469 -25.42 31.85 -7.04
C ILE A 469 -24.54 31.33 -5.91
N VAL A 470 -24.61 31.93 -4.73
CA VAL A 470 -24.06 31.37 -3.48
C VAL A 470 -25.24 30.93 -2.61
N VAL A 471 -25.11 29.76 -1.98
CA VAL A 471 -26.12 29.20 -1.06
C VAL A 471 -25.51 28.72 0.25
N TYR A 472 -26.30 28.85 1.31
CA TYR A 472 -25.91 28.55 2.69
C TYR A 472 -26.84 27.48 3.30
N PRO A 473 -26.62 26.18 3.03
CA PRO A 473 -27.38 25.11 3.66
C PRO A 473 -27.11 25.06 5.17
N SER A 474 -28.10 24.62 5.94
CA SER A 474 -27.98 24.41 7.40
C SER A 474 -27.92 22.93 7.79
N ASN A 475 -28.08 22.00 6.84
CA ASN A 475 -28.04 20.55 7.07
C ASN A 475 -27.84 19.75 5.77
N THR A 476 -27.47 18.48 5.90
CA THR A 476 -27.27 17.53 4.80
C THR A 476 -28.49 17.39 3.87
N SER A 477 -29.72 17.47 4.38
CA SER A 477 -30.93 17.36 3.56
C SER A 477 -31.10 18.55 2.61
N GLN A 478 -30.74 19.76 3.04
CA GLN A 478 -30.71 20.93 2.15
C GLN A 478 -29.61 20.80 1.09
N VAL A 479 -28.44 20.25 1.43
CA VAL A 479 -27.39 19.93 0.45
C VAL A 479 -27.91 18.98 -0.63
N VAL A 480 -28.69 17.95 -0.25
CA VAL A 480 -29.35 17.04 -1.20
C VAL A 480 -30.29 17.78 -2.16
N GLU A 481 -31.14 18.68 -1.67
CA GLU A 481 -32.05 19.45 -2.55
C GLU A 481 -31.30 20.42 -3.47
N ILE A 482 -30.24 21.08 -2.98
CA ILE A 482 -29.37 21.92 -3.83
C ILE A 482 -28.75 21.10 -4.96
N VAL A 483 -28.22 19.90 -4.66
CA VAL A 483 -27.61 19.01 -5.67
C VAL A 483 -28.64 18.57 -6.72
N LYS A 484 -29.86 18.23 -6.31
CA LYS A 484 -30.95 17.89 -7.27
C LYS A 484 -31.32 19.07 -8.17
N ILE A 485 -31.38 20.29 -7.63
CA ILE A 485 -31.68 21.50 -8.41
C ILE A 485 -30.52 21.80 -9.38
N ALA A 486 -29.27 21.64 -8.94
CA ALA A 486 -28.10 21.78 -9.79
C ALA A 486 -28.10 20.76 -10.94
N ASP A 487 -28.38 19.48 -10.66
CA ASP A 487 -28.52 18.44 -11.67
C ASP A 487 -29.65 18.73 -12.68
N LYS A 488 -30.83 19.14 -12.20
CA LYS A 488 -32.00 19.51 -13.01
C LYS A 488 -31.72 20.63 -14.01
N TYR A 489 -30.81 21.55 -13.67
CA TYR A 489 -30.47 22.72 -14.48
C TYR A 489 -29.06 22.67 -15.11
N ASP A 490 -28.38 21.52 -15.00
CA ASP A 490 -27.01 21.28 -15.46
C ASP A 490 -26.00 22.35 -14.97
N LEU A 491 -26.16 22.79 -13.72
CA LEU A 491 -25.32 23.80 -13.08
C LEU A 491 -24.13 23.15 -12.36
N PRO A 492 -22.89 23.65 -12.57
CA PRO A 492 -21.75 23.30 -11.73
C PRO A 492 -22.02 23.54 -10.24
N ILE A 493 -21.39 22.73 -9.39
CA ILE A 493 -21.39 22.89 -7.94
C ILE A 493 -19.95 23.09 -7.48
N ILE A 494 -19.72 24.12 -6.67
CA ILE A 494 -18.44 24.43 -6.03
C ILE A 494 -18.65 24.35 -4.52
N PRO A 495 -18.19 23.28 -3.85
CA PRO A 495 -18.17 23.22 -2.38
C PRO A 495 -17.16 24.23 -1.84
N PHE A 496 -17.57 25.02 -0.84
CA PHE A 496 -16.77 26.10 -0.26
C PHE A 496 -16.80 26.01 1.28
N SER A 497 -15.69 26.38 1.92
CA SER A 497 -15.57 26.43 3.39
C SER A 497 -14.72 27.65 3.75
N GLY A 498 -13.57 27.53 4.41
CA GLY A 498 -12.77 28.71 4.81
C GLY A 498 -12.13 29.57 3.70
N GLY A 499 -12.33 29.27 2.41
CA GLY A 499 -11.76 30.06 1.30
C GLY A 499 -10.22 30.12 1.19
N THR A 500 -9.49 29.34 2.00
CA THR A 500 -8.03 29.48 2.20
C THR A 500 -7.14 28.78 1.15
N SER A 501 -7.70 28.00 0.22
CA SER A 501 -6.92 27.14 -0.70
C SER A 501 -6.01 27.91 -1.65
N LEU A 502 -4.80 27.39 -1.93
CA LEU A 502 -3.80 28.09 -2.75
C LEU A 502 -3.88 27.76 -4.25
N GLU A 503 -4.39 26.58 -4.63
CA GLU A 503 -4.42 26.11 -6.03
C GLU A 503 -5.75 26.36 -6.78
N GLY A 504 -6.52 27.39 -6.37
CA GLY A 504 -7.73 27.83 -7.08
C GLY A 504 -8.94 26.90 -6.97
N HIS A 505 -9.08 26.16 -5.86
CA HIS A 505 -10.16 25.17 -5.68
C HIS A 505 -11.56 25.81 -5.67
N PHE A 506 -11.65 27.01 -5.10
CA PHE A 506 -12.88 27.82 -4.99
C PHE A 506 -13.32 28.43 -6.34
N ALA A 507 -12.44 28.53 -7.34
CA ALA A 507 -12.72 29.30 -8.54
C ALA A 507 -13.79 28.62 -9.41
N ALA A 508 -14.96 29.24 -9.55
CA ALA A 508 -16.06 28.75 -10.39
C ALA A 508 -15.81 29.08 -11.87
N SER A 509 -14.85 28.39 -12.49
CA SER A 509 -14.43 28.52 -13.91
C SER A 509 -15.58 28.44 -14.94
N ARG A 510 -16.74 27.91 -14.55
CA ARG A 510 -17.94 27.74 -15.39
C ARG A 510 -19.19 28.41 -14.80
N GLY A 511 -19.05 29.25 -13.78
CA GLY A 511 -20.16 29.70 -12.96
C GLY A 511 -20.79 28.55 -12.17
N GLY A 512 -22.10 28.57 -11.99
CA GLY A 512 -22.86 27.58 -11.22
C GLY A 512 -23.20 28.02 -9.80
N ILE A 513 -23.40 27.05 -8.91
CA ILE A 513 -23.79 27.25 -7.51
C ILE A 513 -22.57 27.00 -6.62
N CYS A 514 -22.17 28.01 -5.85
CA CYS A 514 -21.25 27.84 -4.74
C CYS A 514 -22.04 27.48 -3.48
N ILE A 515 -21.63 26.43 -2.76
CA ILE A 515 -22.25 25.98 -1.52
C ILE A 515 -21.28 26.25 -0.38
N SER A 516 -21.55 27.26 0.43
CA SER A 516 -20.72 27.61 1.57
C SER A 516 -21.26 27.00 2.87
N PHE A 517 -20.37 26.44 3.68
CA PHE A 517 -20.71 25.75 4.93
C PHE A 517 -20.42 26.56 6.20
N THR A 518 -19.61 27.62 6.11
CA THR A 518 -19.11 28.37 7.27
C THR A 518 -20.20 29.08 8.06
N GLU A 519 -21.26 29.50 7.38
CA GLU A 519 -22.33 30.33 7.92
C GLU A 519 -23.31 29.53 8.78
N HIS A 520 -23.68 28.33 8.32
CA HIS A 520 -24.80 27.56 8.89
C HIS A 520 -24.54 26.04 9.01
N MET A 521 -23.35 25.55 8.66
CA MET A 521 -22.91 24.15 8.86
C MET A 521 -21.52 24.09 9.50
N SER A 522 -21.38 24.74 10.65
CA SER A 522 -20.16 24.91 11.44
C SER A 522 -20.28 24.36 12.87
N GLU A 523 -21.15 23.37 13.10
CA GLU A 523 -21.41 22.78 14.43
C GLU A 523 -20.57 21.53 14.75
N ILE A 524 -20.32 21.32 16.05
CA ILE A 524 -19.85 20.04 16.61
C ILE A 524 -21.07 19.17 16.92
N ILE A 525 -21.24 18.08 16.17
CA ILE A 525 -22.42 17.21 16.23
C ILE A 525 -22.37 16.23 17.40
N ALA A 526 -21.18 15.68 17.71
CA ALA A 526 -20.99 14.77 18.84
C ALA A 526 -19.51 14.71 19.25
N PHE A 527 -19.23 14.66 20.55
CA PHE A 527 -17.88 14.47 21.08
C PHE A 527 -17.82 13.23 21.98
N HIS A 528 -16.96 12.28 21.63
CA HIS A 528 -16.80 11.00 22.33
C HIS A 528 -15.43 10.97 23.02
N GLN A 529 -15.30 11.67 24.15
CA GLN A 529 -14.02 11.82 24.87
C GLN A 529 -13.35 10.47 25.17
N GLU A 530 -14.11 9.48 25.63
CA GLU A 530 -13.59 8.14 25.99
C GLU A 530 -13.03 7.37 24.79
N ASP A 531 -13.64 7.51 23.61
CA ASP A 531 -13.18 6.91 22.35
C ASP A 531 -12.12 7.76 21.63
N MET A 532 -11.87 8.99 22.14
CA MET A 532 -11.06 10.04 21.52
C MET A 532 -11.43 10.25 20.04
N ASP A 533 -12.71 10.49 19.77
CA ASP A 533 -13.20 10.93 18.46
C ASP A 533 -14.31 11.99 18.57
N ILE A 534 -14.51 12.73 17.49
CA ILE A 534 -15.44 13.86 17.41
C ILE A 534 -16.10 13.89 16.02
N VAL A 535 -17.37 14.28 15.96
CA VAL A 535 -18.17 14.43 14.74
C VAL A 535 -18.46 15.90 14.55
N VAL A 536 -18.10 16.45 13.38
CA VAL A 536 -18.16 17.88 13.07
C VAL A 536 -18.76 18.11 11.68
N GLN A 537 -19.34 19.29 11.47
CA GLN A 537 -19.76 19.77 10.16
C GLN A 537 -18.59 20.42 9.38
N PRO A 538 -18.72 20.66 8.06
CA PRO A 538 -17.58 21.05 7.21
C PRO A 538 -17.06 22.47 7.48
N GLY A 539 -17.90 23.37 8.00
CA GLY A 539 -17.59 24.76 8.30
C GLY A 539 -16.90 24.99 9.64
N VAL A 540 -16.67 23.95 10.46
CA VAL A 540 -15.90 24.06 11.71
C VAL A 540 -14.46 24.46 11.39
N GLN A 541 -13.94 25.52 12.03
CA GLN A 541 -12.52 25.90 11.96
C GLN A 541 -11.68 24.99 12.86
N TRP A 542 -10.44 24.69 12.45
CA TRP A 542 -9.60 23.74 13.18
C TRP A 542 -9.08 24.31 14.51
N GLU A 543 -8.93 25.64 14.58
CA GLU A 543 -8.56 26.41 15.76
C GLU A 543 -9.65 26.32 16.82
N ASP A 544 -10.90 26.66 16.47
CA ASP A 544 -12.07 26.60 17.36
C ASP A 544 -12.32 25.17 17.86
N LEU A 545 -12.14 24.17 16.98
CA LEU A 545 -12.21 22.76 17.35
C LEU A 545 -11.17 22.41 18.42
N ASN A 546 -9.93 22.88 18.26
CA ASN A 546 -8.85 22.64 19.23
C ASN A 546 -9.05 23.42 20.53
N GLU A 547 -9.55 24.65 20.46
CA GLU A 547 -9.89 25.48 21.62
C GLU A 547 -10.97 24.81 22.48
N PHE A 548 -11.97 24.16 21.85
CA PHE A 548 -13.00 23.39 22.53
C PHE A 548 -12.47 22.11 23.21
N ILE A 549 -11.69 21.27 22.49
CA ILE A 549 -11.28 19.96 23.03
C ILE A 549 -10.07 20.00 23.98
N LYS A 550 -9.28 21.08 24.01
CA LYS A 550 -8.04 21.15 24.82
C LYS A 550 -8.29 20.95 26.32
N GLU A 551 -9.43 21.41 26.84
CA GLU A 551 -9.80 21.30 28.25
C GLU A 551 -9.93 19.83 28.70
N HIS A 552 -10.20 18.92 27.75
CA HIS A 552 -10.31 17.48 27.96
C HIS A 552 -8.97 16.75 27.86
N GLY A 553 -7.85 17.48 27.69
CA GLY A 553 -6.50 16.91 27.49
C GLY A 553 -6.29 16.30 26.10
N LEU A 554 -7.18 16.59 25.16
CA LEU A 554 -7.16 16.10 23.78
C LEU A 554 -6.90 17.24 22.79
N PHE A 555 -6.40 16.91 21.60
CA PHE A 555 -6.28 17.85 20.48
C PHE A 555 -6.40 17.13 19.14
N PHE A 556 -6.74 17.89 18.11
CA PHE A 556 -6.71 17.47 16.72
C PHE A 556 -5.39 17.98 16.11
N PRO A 557 -4.49 17.09 15.66
CA PRO A 557 -3.10 17.47 15.42
C PRO A 557 -2.81 18.16 14.08
N MET A 558 -3.78 18.27 13.16
CA MET A 558 -3.54 18.97 11.89
C MET A 558 -3.58 20.49 12.12
N ASP A 559 -2.49 21.15 11.77
CA ASP A 559 -2.24 22.58 12.01
C ASP A 559 -1.87 23.33 10.71
N PRO A 560 -2.78 23.42 9.72
CA PRO A 560 -2.57 24.22 8.52
C PRO A 560 -2.60 25.73 8.83
N GLY A 561 -2.43 26.55 7.79
CA GLY A 561 -2.58 28.01 7.91
C GLY A 561 -3.95 28.42 8.50
N PRO A 562 -4.03 29.55 9.25
CA PRO A 562 -5.25 29.94 9.94
C PRO A 562 -6.48 30.15 9.05
N GLY A 563 -7.68 29.93 9.61
CA GLY A 563 -8.97 30.05 8.95
C GLY A 563 -9.38 28.82 8.11
N ALA A 564 -8.58 27.76 8.11
CA ALA A 564 -8.92 26.51 7.42
C ALA A 564 -10.07 25.78 8.15
N CYS A 565 -11.08 25.35 7.40
CA CYS A 565 -12.21 24.58 7.94
C CYS A 565 -12.06 23.09 7.64
N ILE A 566 -12.58 22.23 8.52
CA ILE A 566 -12.44 20.76 8.43
C ILE A 566 -12.90 20.20 7.07
N GLY A 567 -13.95 20.75 6.47
CA GLY A 567 -14.42 20.36 5.13
C GLY A 567 -13.37 20.57 4.04
N GLY A 568 -12.72 21.74 4.04
CA GLY A 568 -11.61 22.04 3.12
C GLY A 568 -10.39 21.16 3.37
N MET A 569 -10.06 20.92 4.64
CA MET A 569 -8.95 20.04 5.06
C MET A 569 -9.15 18.59 4.56
N VAL A 570 -10.38 18.06 4.65
CA VAL A 570 -10.74 16.78 4.02
C VAL A 570 -10.60 16.87 2.50
N GLY A 571 -11.10 17.96 1.90
CA GLY A 571 -11.07 18.19 0.46
C GLY A 571 -9.68 18.13 -0.16
N THR A 572 -8.68 18.75 0.48
CA THR A 572 -7.28 18.79 0.01
C THR A 572 -6.36 17.71 0.60
N SER A 573 -6.83 16.94 1.59
CA SER A 573 -6.01 16.02 2.39
C SER A 573 -4.82 16.70 3.10
N CYS A 574 -5.03 17.90 3.64
CA CYS A 574 -3.99 18.81 4.14
C CYS A 574 -3.02 18.19 5.17
N SER A 575 -1.87 18.85 5.36
CA SER A 575 -0.93 18.66 6.45
C SER A 575 -0.78 19.92 7.32
N GLY A 576 0.45 20.22 7.76
CA GLY A 576 0.80 21.22 8.76
C GLY A 576 2.12 20.84 9.45
N THR A 577 2.64 21.68 10.37
CA THR A 577 3.94 21.45 11.01
C THR A 577 4.03 20.13 11.79
N ASN A 578 2.88 19.65 12.29
CA ASN A 578 2.77 18.42 13.05
C ASN A 578 2.83 17.14 12.21
N ALA A 579 2.81 17.23 10.87
CA ALA A 579 2.59 16.08 9.99
C ALA A 579 3.68 15.00 10.08
N VAL A 580 4.95 15.39 10.25
CA VAL A 580 6.08 14.46 10.49
C VAL A 580 5.83 13.49 11.66
N ARG A 581 5.07 13.91 12.68
CA ARG A 581 4.75 13.08 13.85
C ARG A 581 3.41 12.36 13.73
N TYR A 582 2.42 12.99 13.13
CA TYR A 582 1.02 12.56 13.22
C TYR A 582 0.42 12.06 11.90
N GLY A 583 1.13 12.17 10.76
CA GLY A 583 0.58 11.91 9.42
C GLY A 583 -0.21 13.10 8.89
N THR A 584 -0.99 12.91 7.82
CA THR A 584 -1.82 13.98 7.23
C THR A 584 -3.32 13.73 7.47
N MET A 585 -4.21 14.59 6.98
CA MET A 585 -5.66 14.49 7.21
C MET A 585 -6.24 13.07 6.98
N LYS A 586 -5.71 12.34 6.01
CA LYS A 586 -6.09 10.95 5.66
C LYS A 586 -5.85 9.90 6.75
N GLU A 587 -5.00 10.19 7.74
CA GLU A 587 -4.79 9.35 8.94
C GLU A 587 -5.79 9.68 10.06
N TRP A 588 -6.37 10.88 10.07
CA TRP A 588 -7.20 11.39 11.16
C TRP A 588 -8.70 11.29 10.92
N VAL A 589 -9.16 11.21 9.66
CA VAL A 589 -10.57 10.95 9.35
C VAL A 589 -10.93 9.49 9.63
N ILE A 590 -11.92 9.27 10.50
CA ILE A 590 -12.56 7.97 10.68
C ILE A 590 -13.52 7.72 9.53
N ASN A 591 -14.54 8.55 9.36
CA ASN A 591 -15.54 8.39 8.31
C ASN A 591 -16.14 9.74 7.91
N LEU A 592 -16.85 9.73 6.79
CA LEU A 592 -17.48 10.88 6.14
C LEU A 592 -18.93 10.53 5.79
N THR A 593 -19.84 11.48 6.04
CA THR A 593 -21.17 11.54 5.41
C THR A 593 -21.06 12.43 4.17
N VAL A 594 -21.44 11.91 3.00
CA VAL A 594 -21.24 12.55 1.70
C VAL A 594 -22.54 12.57 0.90
N VAL A 595 -22.85 13.69 0.27
CA VAL A 595 -23.89 13.80 -0.76
C VAL A 595 -23.24 13.57 -2.12
N THR A 596 -23.69 12.54 -2.84
CA THR A 596 -23.19 12.19 -4.18
C THR A 596 -23.77 13.12 -5.26
N PRO A 597 -23.24 13.14 -6.49
CA PRO A 597 -23.80 13.91 -7.61
C PRO A 597 -25.25 13.58 -7.94
N GLU A 598 -25.72 12.38 -7.60
CA GLU A 598 -27.11 11.94 -7.75
C GLU A 598 -28.04 12.46 -6.62
N GLY A 599 -27.53 13.26 -5.68
CA GLY A 599 -28.27 13.70 -4.50
C GLY A 599 -28.53 12.59 -3.47
N LYS A 600 -27.72 11.51 -3.45
CA LYS A 600 -27.84 10.44 -2.44
C LYS A 600 -26.90 10.70 -1.27
N ILE A 601 -27.36 10.44 -0.04
CA ILE A 601 -26.51 10.45 1.16
C ILE A 601 -25.86 9.09 1.30
N ILE A 602 -24.53 9.06 1.41
CA ILE A 602 -23.76 7.87 1.75
C ILE A 602 -22.92 8.12 3.00
N LYS A 603 -22.68 7.07 3.79
CA LYS A 603 -21.72 7.08 4.89
C LYS A 603 -20.59 6.12 4.56
N THR A 604 -19.35 6.63 4.49
CA THR A 604 -18.22 5.88 3.92
C THR A 604 -17.80 4.66 4.75
N ARG A 605 -17.94 4.71 6.08
CA ARG A 605 -17.92 3.54 6.98
C ARG A 605 -18.51 3.90 8.37
N GLN A 606 -18.60 2.90 9.25
CA GLN A 606 -19.00 3.09 10.65
C GLN A 606 -17.88 3.69 11.52
N ARG A 607 -18.21 4.13 12.74
CA ARG A 607 -17.30 4.79 13.70
C ARG A 607 -16.06 3.97 14.17
N PRO A 608 -16.03 2.62 14.19
CA PRO A 608 -14.83 1.90 14.62
C PRO A 608 -13.58 2.24 13.80
N ARG A 609 -12.46 2.53 14.49
CA ARG A 609 -11.18 2.94 13.88
C ARG A 609 -10.67 1.96 12.81
N LYS A 610 -10.95 0.66 12.96
CA LYS A 610 -10.61 -0.39 12.01
C LYS A 610 -11.87 -0.93 11.32
N SER A 611 -11.80 -1.09 10.00
CA SER A 611 -12.82 -1.79 9.20
C SER A 611 -12.14 -2.48 8.01
N SER A 612 -12.69 -3.62 7.59
CA SER A 612 -12.37 -4.29 6.32
C SER A 612 -13.64 -4.65 5.56
N ALA A 613 -14.75 -3.99 5.88
CA ALA A 613 -16.06 -4.20 5.27
C ALA A 613 -16.16 -3.44 3.93
N GLY A 614 -15.67 -4.05 2.86
CA GLY A 614 -15.69 -3.49 1.50
C GLY A 614 -14.52 -2.55 1.20
N TYR A 615 -14.69 -1.67 0.22
CA TYR A 615 -13.68 -0.71 -0.22
C TYR A 615 -13.54 0.46 0.75
N ASP A 616 -12.34 1.03 0.87
CA ASP A 616 -12.11 2.26 1.64
C ASP A 616 -12.61 3.48 0.87
N LEU A 617 -13.92 3.71 0.93
CA LEU A 617 -14.55 4.91 0.37
C LEU A 617 -14.15 6.18 1.13
N THR A 618 -13.69 6.08 2.38
CA THR A 618 -13.25 7.25 3.14
C THR A 618 -12.01 7.87 2.49
N ARG A 619 -11.02 7.04 2.12
CA ARG A 619 -9.83 7.49 1.36
C ARG A 619 -10.10 7.89 -0.08
N LEU A 620 -11.26 7.55 -0.66
CA LEU A 620 -11.65 8.01 -1.99
C LEU A 620 -12.12 9.47 -2.00
N PHE A 621 -12.75 9.95 -0.92
CA PHE A 621 -13.25 11.32 -0.83
C PHE A 621 -12.24 12.31 -0.21
N ILE A 622 -11.32 11.83 0.63
CA ILE A 622 -10.21 12.65 1.14
C ILE A 622 -9.25 12.96 0.00
N GLY A 623 -8.90 14.24 -0.19
CA GLY A 623 -8.10 14.68 -1.34
C GLY A 623 -8.86 14.67 -2.67
N SER A 624 -10.20 14.51 -2.67
CA SER A 624 -10.99 14.55 -3.92
C SER A 624 -11.35 15.97 -4.38
N GLU A 625 -10.98 17.00 -3.62
CA GLU A 625 -11.17 18.42 -3.96
C GLU A 625 -12.62 18.82 -4.30
N GLY A 626 -13.59 18.10 -3.73
CA GLY A 626 -15.02 18.26 -4.02
C GLY A 626 -15.44 17.73 -5.40
N THR A 627 -14.54 17.09 -6.15
CA THR A 627 -14.82 16.59 -7.52
C THR A 627 -15.62 15.29 -7.56
N LEU A 628 -15.74 14.54 -6.45
CA LEU A 628 -16.49 13.28 -6.39
C LEU A 628 -17.80 13.39 -5.59
N GLY A 629 -18.02 14.49 -4.87
CA GLY A 629 -19.19 14.68 -4.02
C GLY A 629 -18.93 15.69 -2.90
N ILE A 630 -19.94 15.88 -2.06
CA ILE A 630 -19.98 16.96 -1.06
C ILE A 630 -19.98 16.36 0.34
N VAL A 631 -18.91 16.57 1.09
CA VAL A 631 -18.80 16.15 2.49
C VAL A 631 -19.69 17.04 3.36
N THR A 632 -20.53 16.44 4.21
CA THR A 632 -21.48 17.17 5.07
C THR A 632 -21.35 16.84 6.56
N GLU A 633 -20.70 15.73 6.91
CA GLU A 633 -20.28 15.42 8.29
C GLU A 633 -18.94 14.68 8.24
N ILE A 634 -18.07 14.97 9.21
CA ILE A 634 -16.72 14.39 9.33
C ILE A 634 -16.58 13.81 10.74
N THR A 635 -16.25 12.52 10.85
CA THR A 635 -15.79 11.94 12.12
C THR A 635 -14.26 11.95 12.16
N LEU A 636 -13.66 12.68 13.10
CA LEU A 636 -12.22 12.81 13.30
C LEU A 636 -11.75 12.02 14.52
N ARG A 637 -10.56 11.43 14.43
CA ARG A 637 -9.79 10.95 15.57
C ARG A 637 -9.20 12.14 16.34
N LEU A 638 -8.98 11.97 17.63
CA LEU A 638 -8.25 12.91 18.48
C LEU A 638 -6.97 12.27 19.04
N ALA A 639 -5.98 13.12 19.33
CA ALA A 639 -4.72 12.80 20.00
C ALA A 639 -4.73 13.32 21.44
N VAL A 640 -3.86 12.80 22.30
CA VAL A 640 -3.65 13.29 23.67
C VAL A 640 -2.59 14.39 23.64
N ILE A 641 -2.84 15.52 24.30
CA ILE A 641 -1.88 16.63 24.39
C ILE A 641 -0.57 16.12 25.05
N PRO A 642 0.61 16.33 24.45
CA PRO A 642 1.88 15.88 25.03
C PRO A 642 2.14 16.52 26.40
N LYS A 643 2.58 15.72 27.37
CA LYS A 643 2.85 16.19 28.75
C LYS A 643 4.02 17.16 28.86
N ALA A 644 4.96 17.09 27.91
CA ALA A 644 6.07 18.02 27.79
C ALA A 644 6.25 18.37 26.31
N GLN A 645 6.57 19.64 26.03
CA GLN A 645 6.95 20.14 24.72
C GLN A 645 7.99 21.25 24.89
N THR A 646 8.92 21.39 23.94
CA THR A 646 9.80 22.56 23.86
C THR A 646 10.17 22.88 22.41
N VAL A 647 10.61 24.11 22.18
CA VAL A 647 11.05 24.62 20.87
C VAL A 647 12.53 24.97 20.94
N ALA A 648 13.27 24.64 19.88
CA ALA A 648 14.64 25.06 19.68
C ALA A 648 14.85 25.57 18.25
N VAL A 649 15.71 26.58 18.07
CA VAL A 649 16.15 27.02 16.74
C VAL A 649 17.67 26.92 16.59
N CYS A 650 18.15 26.64 15.38
CA CYS A 650 19.57 26.42 15.07
C CYS A 650 19.92 26.99 13.70
N ASP A 651 20.87 27.93 13.62
CA ASP A 651 21.40 28.44 12.35
C ASP A 651 22.54 27.56 11.79
N PHE A 652 22.68 27.58 10.46
CA PHE A 652 23.65 26.80 9.69
C PHE A 652 24.45 27.71 8.74
N PRO A 653 25.66 27.29 8.31
CA PRO A 653 26.44 28.03 7.32
C PRO A 653 25.78 28.05 5.93
N THR A 654 25.16 26.94 5.52
CA THR A 654 24.46 26.79 4.24
C THR A 654 23.10 26.11 4.43
N ILE A 655 22.21 26.22 3.43
CA ILE A 655 20.93 25.50 3.47
C ILE A 655 21.12 23.99 3.30
N GLU A 656 22.19 23.58 2.59
CA GLU A 656 22.46 22.17 2.30
C GLU A 656 22.91 21.44 3.57
N ASP A 657 23.72 22.10 4.41
CA ASP A 657 24.06 21.64 5.75
C ASP A 657 22.79 21.43 6.60
N ALA A 658 21.89 22.42 6.61
CA ALA A 658 20.62 22.34 7.34
C ALA A 658 19.73 21.19 6.81
N ALA A 659 19.57 21.06 5.49
CA ALA A 659 18.75 20.02 4.88
C ALA A 659 19.31 18.60 5.14
N LYS A 660 20.64 18.41 5.19
CA LYS A 660 21.29 17.11 5.47
C LYS A 660 21.04 16.57 6.87
N VAL A 661 20.66 17.41 7.84
CA VAL A 661 20.22 16.95 9.18
C VAL A 661 18.97 16.09 9.08
N VAL A 662 18.05 16.42 8.17
CA VAL A 662 16.68 15.88 8.16
C VAL A 662 16.61 14.37 7.84
N PRO A 663 17.28 13.84 6.80
CA PRO A 663 17.30 12.40 6.55
C PRO A 663 17.90 11.60 7.71
N GLU A 664 18.97 12.12 8.33
CA GLU A 664 19.65 11.46 9.44
C GLU A 664 18.80 11.50 10.72
N LEU A 665 18.06 12.58 10.96
CA LEU A 665 17.10 12.71 12.06
C LEU A 665 15.96 11.69 11.91
N MET A 666 15.41 11.51 10.71
CA MET A 666 14.41 10.48 10.42
C MET A 666 14.98 9.07 10.60
N GLN A 667 16.19 8.81 10.09
CA GLN A 667 16.85 7.50 10.20
C GLN A 667 17.23 7.14 11.64
N ALA A 668 17.47 8.12 12.50
CA ALA A 668 17.69 7.93 13.94
C ALA A 668 16.39 7.58 14.71
N GLY A 669 15.22 7.62 14.06
CA GLY A 669 13.93 7.26 14.67
C GLY A 669 13.38 8.28 15.66
N VAL A 670 13.94 9.49 15.71
CA VAL A 670 13.52 10.56 16.62
C VAL A 670 12.05 10.93 16.35
N GLN A 671 11.22 10.91 17.40
CA GLN A 671 9.79 11.21 17.28
C GLN A 671 9.53 12.73 17.32
N ILE A 672 10.26 13.50 16.50
CA ILE A 672 10.18 14.97 16.51
C ILE A 672 8.74 15.44 16.26
N GLY A 673 8.29 16.47 16.98
CA GLY A 673 6.94 17.04 16.83
C GLY A 673 6.79 17.91 15.58
N ALA A 674 7.84 18.64 15.21
CA ALA A 674 8.01 19.30 13.92
C ALA A 674 9.50 19.60 13.68
N VAL A 675 9.91 19.62 12.41
CA VAL A 675 11.20 20.17 11.98
C VAL A 675 10.98 20.99 10.71
N GLU A 676 11.24 22.28 10.81
CA GLU A 676 10.95 23.28 9.78
C GLU A 676 12.26 23.93 9.32
N LEU A 677 12.47 24.06 8.02
CA LEU A 677 13.63 24.73 7.43
C LEU A 677 13.22 26.08 6.86
N LEU A 678 13.95 27.12 7.23
CA LEU A 678 13.82 28.47 6.67
C LEU A 678 15.17 28.91 6.10
N ASP A 679 15.19 29.56 4.95
CA ASP A 679 16.41 30.13 4.38
C ASP A 679 16.71 31.53 4.92
N GLY A 680 17.91 32.05 4.65
CA GLY A 680 18.33 33.38 5.13
C GLY A 680 17.40 34.52 4.67
N LEU A 681 16.81 34.40 3.46
CA LEU A 681 15.87 35.38 2.95
C LEU A 681 14.51 35.33 3.67
N MET A 682 14.03 34.14 4.04
CA MET A 682 12.86 33.98 4.90
C MET A 682 13.10 34.52 6.32
N MET A 683 14.27 34.24 6.91
CA MET A 683 14.65 34.79 8.22
C MET A 683 14.69 36.33 8.21
N LYS A 684 15.22 36.92 7.13
CA LYS A 684 15.16 38.37 6.89
C LYS A 684 13.74 38.89 6.78
N ALA A 685 12.86 38.22 6.05
CA ALA A 685 11.46 38.60 5.92
C ALA A 685 10.76 38.65 7.29
N ILE A 686 11.00 37.64 8.13
CA ILE A 686 10.47 37.55 9.49
C ILE A 686 10.99 38.72 10.36
N ASN A 687 12.29 39.03 10.29
CA ASN A 687 12.86 40.20 11.00
C ASN A 687 12.26 41.54 10.53
N LEU A 688 11.90 41.67 9.24
CA LEU A 688 11.20 42.86 8.73
C LEU A 688 9.76 42.96 9.27
N SER A 689 9.07 41.83 9.44
CA SER A 689 7.70 41.81 9.98
C SER A 689 7.65 41.97 11.49
N ASN A 690 8.64 41.44 12.21
CA ASN A 690 8.77 41.59 13.66
C ASN A 690 10.26 41.69 14.07
N PRO A 691 10.79 42.91 14.18
CA PRO A 691 12.19 43.14 14.58
C PRO A 691 12.55 42.64 15.99
N GLU A 692 11.58 42.44 16.87
CA GLU A 692 11.83 41.97 18.25
C GLU A 692 12.30 40.51 18.30
N LEU A 693 12.02 39.72 17.26
CA LEU A 693 12.47 38.32 17.17
C LEU A 693 14.00 38.19 16.99
N GLY A 694 14.64 39.20 16.39
CA GLY A 694 16.10 39.34 16.35
C GLY A 694 16.86 38.12 15.80
N TYR A 695 16.29 37.42 14.81
CA TYR A 695 16.93 36.21 14.27
C TYR A 695 18.18 36.55 13.45
N VAL A 696 19.10 35.58 13.39
CA VAL A 696 20.23 35.64 12.45
C VAL A 696 19.71 35.31 11.06
N GLU A 697 20.01 36.16 10.07
CA GLU A 697 19.56 36.01 8.67
C GLU A 697 20.36 34.93 7.92
N LYS A 698 20.28 33.69 8.42
CA LYS A 698 20.95 32.49 7.90
C LYS A 698 19.94 31.34 7.74
N PRO A 699 20.25 30.32 6.92
CA PRO A 699 19.52 29.07 6.93
C PRO A 699 19.37 28.51 8.35
N THR A 700 18.14 28.22 8.76
CA THR A 700 17.80 27.91 10.15
C THR A 700 16.80 26.74 10.20
N LEU A 701 17.07 25.76 11.07
CA LEU A 701 16.08 24.75 11.46
C LEU A 701 15.36 25.16 12.73
N PHE A 702 14.04 25.05 12.73
CA PHE A 702 13.17 25.17 13.90
C PHE A 702 12.70 23.76 14.28
N PHE A 703 12.90 23.37 15.52
CA PHE A 703 12.54 22.07 16.06
C PHE A 703 11.46 22.23 17.14
N LYS A 704 10.43 21.38 17.09
CA LYS A 704 9.44 21.22 18.16
C LYS A 704 9.56 19.81 18.72
N PHE A 705 10.08 19.67 19.93
CA PHE A 705 10.17 18.41 20.66
C PHE A 705 8.86 18.16 21.43
N SER A 706 8.43 16.91 21.55
CA SER A 706 7.14 16.58 22.18
C SER A 706 7.14 15.17 22.77
N GLY A 707 7.01 15.07 24.09
CA GLY A 707 7.26 13.83 24.83
C GLY A 707 6.27 13.57 25.97
N GLY A 708 6.28 12.33 26.46
CA GLY A 708 5.54 11.94 27.66
C GLY A 708 6.17 12.41 28.97
N SER A 709 7.40 12.91 28.94
CA SER A 709 8.14 13.48 30.06
C SER A 709 9.28 14.38 29.57
N GLN A 710 9.83 15.22 30.44
CA GLN A 710 11.01 16.05 30.12
C GLN A 710 12.23 15.20 29.76
N ALA A 711 12.49 14.10 30.48
CA ALA A 711 13.63 13.21 30.22
C ALA A 711 13.60 12.57 28.81
N ALA A 712 12.41 12.34 28.25
CA ALA A 712 12.28 11.88 26.86
C ALA A 712 12.68 12.98 25.86
N ILE A 713 12.27 14.22 26.11
CA ILE A 713 12.67 15.40 25.32
C ILE A 713 14.18 15.64 25.42
N ASP A 714 14.76 15.57 26.62
CA ASP A 714 16.19 15.79 26.83
C ASP A 714 17.04 14.76 26.05
N HIS A 715 16.57 13.52 25.98
CA HIS A 715 17.19 12.47 25.17
C HIS A 715 17.07 12.73 23.65
N GLU A 716 15.86 13.09 23.17
CA GLU A 716 15.67 13.47 21.76
C GLU A 716 16.55 14.66 21.38
N ILE A 717 16.62 15.69 22.23
CA ILE A 717 17.51 16.85 22.06
C ILE A 717 18.97 16.39 21.96
N GLN A 718 19.45 15.52 22.86
CA GLN A 718 20.82 15.03 22.83
C GLN A 718 21.16 14.33 21.50
N VAL A 719 20.24 13.51 20.98
CA VAL A 719 20.41 12.83 19.68
C VAL A 719 20.43 13.85 18.54
N VAL A 720 19.46 14.77 18.49
CA VAL A 720 19.32 15.77 17.43
C VAL A 720 20.49 16.76 17.43
N SER A 721 20.93 17.28 18.58
CA SER A 721 22.13 18.12 18.69
C SER A 721 23.38 17.38 18.22
N GLY A 722 23.47 16.07 18.47
CA GLY A 722 24.55 15.23 17.95
C GLY A 722 24.58 15.14 16.42
N ILE A 723 23.41 15.08 15.77
CA ILE A 723 23.27 15.09 14.29
C ILE A 723 23.59 16.48 13.74
N VAL A 724 22.96 17.52 14.28
CA VAL A 724 23.16 18.92 13.88
C VAL A 724 24.65 19.30 13.88
N LYS A 725 25.39 18.91 14.91
CA LYS A 725 26.83 19.17 15.01
C LYS A 725 27.67 18.46 13.93
N ARG A 726 27.21 17.32 13.39
CA ARG A 726 27.87 16.66 12.24
C ARG A 726 27.70 17.46 10.94
N HIS A 727 26.59 18.18 10.80
CA HIS A 727 26.28 19.06 9.67
C HIS A 727 26.50 20.54 9.99
N GLN A 728 27.54 20.86 10.76
CA GLN A 728 28.02 22.24 10.99
C GLN A 728 27.01 23.22 11.64
N GLY A 729 25.88 22.75 12.17
CA GLY A 729 24.90 23.62 12.81
C GLY A 729 25.39 24.24 14.12
N GLY A 730 24.90 25.45 14.41
CA GLY A 730 25.24 26.20 15.61
C GLY A 730 24.63 25.66 16.90
N GLU A 731 24.80 26.40 18.00
CA GLU A 731 24.17 26.06 19.27
C GLU A 731 22.64 26.28 19.22
N PHE A 732 21.90 25.39 19.88
CA PHE A 732 20.44 25.50 19.98
C PHE A 732 20.03 26.65 20.91
N LYS A 733 19.20 27.55 20.39
CA LYS A 733 18.47 28.54 21.19
C LYS A 733 17.15 27.89 21.62
N TYR A 734 17.08 27.47 22.87
CA TYR A 734 15.89 26.81 23.46
C TYR A 734 14.97 27.83 24.14
N ALA A 735 13.67 27.55 24.08
CA ALA A 735 12.70 28.18 24.97
C ALA A 735 12.78 27.58 26.39
N LYS A 736 12.81 28.45 27.41
CA LYS A 736 12.80 28.12 28.84
C LYS A 736 11.46 28.38 29.52
N SER A 737 10.52 29.02 28.82
CA SER A 737 9.16 29.33 29.28
C SER A 737 8.15 29.19 28.14
N GLU A 738 6.84 29.07 28.44
CA GLU A 738 5.81 29.01 27.39
C GLU A 738 5.83 30.25 26.49
N LYS A 739 6.01 31.45 27.06
CA LYS A 739 6.15 32.70 26.30
C LYS A 739 7.34 32.67 25.34
N GLU A 740 8.46 32.05 25.73
CA GLU A 740 9.60 31.85 24.83
C GLU A 740 9.32 30.80 23.75
N LYS A 741 8.50 29.76 24.02
CA LYS A 741 8.10 28.79 22.98
C LYS A 741 7.20 29.45 21.94
N GLU A 742 6.23 30.24 22.39
CA GLU A 742 5.36 31.04 21.54
C GLU A 742 6.21 31.99 20.69
N SER A 743 7.08 32.78 21.30
CA SER A 743 7.95 33.75 20.61
C SER A 743 8.93 33.09 19.62
N LEU A 744 9.55 31.95 19.97
CA LEU A 744 10.41 31.22 19.04
C LEU A 744 9.63 30.57 17.89
N TRP A 745 8.42 30.07 18.14
CA TRP A 745 7.60 29.48 17.07
C TRP A 745 6.88 30.54 16.21
N GLU A 746 6.72 31.76 16.71
CA GLU A 746 6.01 32.85 16.02
C GLU A 746 6.62 33.16 14.66
N GLY A 747 7.95 33.20 14.57
CA GLY A 747 8.65 33.41 13.28
C GLY A 747 8.21 32.41 12.20
N ARG A 748 7.96 31.15 12.58
CA ARG A 748 7.44 30.14 11.65
C ARG A 748 5.97 30.36 11.30
N LYS A 749 5.14 30.81 12.24
CA LYS A 749 3.72 31.12 12.00
C LYS A 749 3.55 32.28 11.00
N ILE A 750 4.34 33.35 11.14
CA ILE A 750 4.19 34.57 10.32
C ILE A 750 4.94 34.51 8.98
N ALA A 751 5.65 33.43 8.67
CA ALA A 751 6.56 33.33 7.52
C ALA A 751 5.92 33.70 6.17
N LEU A 752 4.70 33.22 5.88
CA LEU A 752 3.98 33.51 4.63
C LEU A 752 3.74 35.01 4.47
N TRP A 753 3.12 35.66 5.46
CA TRP A 753 2.80 37.08 5.41
C TRP A 753 4.06 37.96 5.42
N SER A 754 5.07 37.55 6.20
CA SER A 754 6.37 38.22 6.27
C SER A 754 7.04 38.32 4.90
N SER A 755 6.91 37.28 4.06
CA SER A 755 7.51 37.27 2.72
C SER A 755 7.06 38.45 1.85
N THR A 756 5.80 38.90 1.96
CA THR A 756 5.26 40.02 1.18
C THR A 756 6.05 41.32 1.34
N LEU A 757 6.71 41.51 2.50
CA LEU A 757 7.50 42.70 2.81
C LEU A 757 8.79 42.80 1.98
N LEU A 758 9.24 41.70 1.35
CA LEU A 758 10.43 41.69 0.50
C LEU A 758 10.21 42.37 -0.86
N LYS A 759 8.96 42.50 -1.33
CA LYS A 759 8.61 43.14 -2.61
C LYS A 759 7.23 43.82 -2.52
N PRO A 760 7.17 45.17 -2.49
CA PRO A 760 5.91 45.90 -2.53
C PRO A 760 5.04 45.51 -3.73
N ASN A 761 3.72 45.43 -3.51
CA ASN A 761 2.70 45.04 -4.50
C ASN A 761 2.87 43.64 -5.11
N ALA A 762 3.69 42.75 -4.52
CA ALA A 762 3.86 41.39 -5.02
C ALA A 762 2.60 40.54 -4.86
N SER A 763 2.30 39.75 -5.90
CA SER A 763 1.59 38.49 -5.77
C SER A 763 2.59 37.41 -5.30
N ILE A 764 2.10 36.43 -4.52
CA ILE A 764 2.89 35.28 -4.09
C ILE A 764 2.46 34.07 -4.93
N TRP A 765 3.42 33.39 -5.56
CA TRP A 765 3.24 32.01 -5.99
C TRP A 765 3.87 31.12 -4.93
N THR A 766 3.03 30.59 -4.04
CA THR A 766 3.44 29.58 -3.06
C THR A 766 3.61 28.25 -3.78
N THR A 767 4.86 27.81 -3.98
CA THR A 767 5.11 26.46 -4.50
C THR A 767 4.96 25.42 -3.39
N ASP A 768 4.76 24.16 -3.78
CA ASP A 768 4.63 23.05 -2.84
C ASP A 768 4.97 21.76 -3.57
N VAL A 769 6.03 21.10 -3.13
CA VAL A 769 6.49 19.79 -3.62
C VAL A 769 6.94 18.94 -2.45
N VAL A 770 6.90 17.62 -2.62
CA VAL A 770 7.41 16.65 -1.64
C VAL A 770 8.27 15.61 -2.34
N VAL A 771 9.38 15.22 -1.71
CA VAL A 771 10.26 14.14 -2.18
C VAL A 771 10.53 13.13 -1.06
N PRO A 772 10.95 11.90 -1.37
CA PRO A 772 11.58 11.02 -0.38
C PRO A 772 12.66 11.80 0.37
N VAL A 773 12.63 11.79 1.72
CA VAL A 773 13.47 12.68 2.54
C VAL A 773 14.96 12.64 2.18
N SER A 774 15.48 11.51 1.67
CA SER A 774 16.86 11.36 1.19
C SER A 774 17.24 12.28 0.02
N GLU A 775 16.30 12.64 -0.87
CA GLU A 775 16.55 13.53 -2.01
C GLU A 775 16.34 15.02 -1.66
N LEU A 776 15.72 15.32 -0.51
CA LEU A 776 15.42 16.70 -0.08
C LEU A 776 16.64 17.64 -0.13
N PRO A 777 17.84 17.29 0.39
CA PRO A 777 18.99 18.20 0.35
C PRO A 777 19.43 18.52 -1.07
N ARG A 778 19.32 17.54 -1.99
CA ARG A 778 19.67 17.70 -3.39
C ARG A 778 18.66 18.57 -4.12
N LEU A 779 17.36 18.36 -3.88
CA LEU A 779 16.29 19.17 -4.48
C LEU A 779 16.38 20.63 -4.03
N ILE A 780 16.63 20.88 -2.74
CA ILE A 780 16.81 22.24 -2.20
C ILE A 780 18.04 22.92 -2.82
N ARG A 781 19.21 22.24 -2.82
CA ARG A 781 20.45 22.77 -3.40
C ARG A 781 20.26 23.21 -4.85
N GLN A 782 19.66 22.35 -5.68
CA GLN A 782 19.35 22.67 -7.08
C GLN A 782 18.28 23.76 -7.26
N THR A 783 17.43 23.98 -6.24
CA THR A 783 16.45 25.06 -6.26
C THR A 783 17.06 26.40 -5.88
N GLN A 784 18.06 26.42 -4.99
CA GLN A 784 18.88 27.61 -4.80
C GLN A 784 19.67 27.97 -6.06
N GLU A 785 20.28 27.00 -6.76
CA GLU A 785 20.94 27.24 -8.06
C GLU A 785 19.99 27.93 -9.07
N ASP A 786 18.72 27.51 -9.14
CA ASP A 786 17.69 28.17 -9.97
C ASP A 786 17.37 29.62 -9.48
N ILE A 787 17.23 29.81 -8.16
CA ILE A 787 16.87 31.11 -7.52
C ILE A 787 18.00 32.13 -7.65
N GLU A 788 19.26 31.73 -7.49
CA GLU A 788 20.45 32.59 -7.61
C GLU A 788 20.60 33.22 -9.00
N THR A 789 20.01 32.58 -10.02
CA THR A 789 19.97 33.11 -11.40
C THR A 789 18.74 33.98 -11.69
N SER A 790 17.80 34.09 -10.74
CA SER A 790 16.54 34.80 -10.91
C SER A 790 16.61 36.26 -10.45
N SER A 791 15.71 37.08 -10.99
CA SER A 791 15.47 38.46 -10.52
C SER A 791 14.39 38.55 -9.43
N LEU A 792 13.70 37.45 -9.13
CA LEU A 792 12.58 37.41 -8.19
C LEU A 792 13.04 37.05 -6.77
N PRO A 793 12.58 37.76 -5.72
CA PRO A 793 12.77 37.30 -4.35
C PRO A 793 11.98 36.00 -4.12
N CYS A 794 12.69 34.96 -3.67
CA CYS A 794 12.15 33.61 -3.53
C CYS A 794 12.54 32.98 -2.18
N PRO A 795 12.09 33.53 -1.03
CA PRO A 795 12.38 32.93 0.27
C PRO A 795 11.78 31.52 0.37
N LEU A 796 12.46 30.65 1.12
CA LEU A 796 12.15 29.23 1.26
C LEU A 796 11.73 28.92 2.69
N VAL A 797 10.62 28.20 2.84
CA VAL A 797 10.19 27.58 4.10
C VAL A 797 9.67 26.17 3.83
N GLY A 798 9.87 25.21 4.73
CA GLY A 798 9.33 23.87 4.52
C GLY A 798 9.16 23.03 5.78
N HIS A 799 8.10 22.22 5.78
CA HIS A 799 7.79 21.13 6.70
C HIS A 799 8.73 19.94 6.47
N VAL A 800 10.04 20.19 6.49
CA VAL A 800 11.05 19.29 5.89
C VAL A 800 11.07 17.87 6.45
N GLY A 801 10.54 17.64 7.65
CA GLY A 801 10.49 16.33 8.32
C GLY A 801 9.86 15.19 7.51
N ASP A 802 8.89 15.48 6.64
CA ASP A 802 8.28 14.51 5.72
C ASP A 802 8.75 14.68 4.25
N GLY A 803 9.67 15.62 4.00
CA GLY A 803 10.25 15.90 2.68
C GLY A 803 9.56 17.05 1.93
N ASN A 804 8.61 17.75 2.54
CA ASN A 804 7.89 18.87 1.94
C ASN A 804 8.60 20.23 2.13
N PHE A 805 8.60 21.06 1.08
CA PHE A 805 8.97 22.47 1.19
C PHE A 805 8.33 23.37 0.13
N HIS A 806 8.37 24.67 0.41
CA HIS A 806 7.79 25.75 -0.36
C HIS A 806 8.85 26.80 -0.72
N VAL A 807 8.73 27.35 -1.91
CA VAL A 807 9.37 28.59 -2.32
C VAL A 807 8.26 29.61 -2.55
N PHE A 808 8.32 30.75 -1.87
CA PHE A 808 7.35 31.83 -2.08
C PHE A 808 7.90 32.77 -3.16
N ILE A 809 7.55 32.52 -4.42
CA ILE A 809 8.05 33.32 -5.54
C ILE A 809 7.25 34.64 -5.57
N LEU A 810 7.94 35.77 -5.36
CA LEU A 810 7.31 37.09 -5.29
C LEU A 810 7.42 37.84 -6.62
N PHE A 811 6.29 38.12 -7.25
CA PHE A 811 6.22 38.71 -8.59
C PHE A 811 5.05 39.70 -8.72
N ASP A 812 5.18 40.72 -9.56
CA ASP A 812 4.01 41.51 -10.00
C ASP A 812 3.27 40.75 -11.11
N LYS A 813 2.03 40.34 -10.84
CA LYS A 813 1.18 39.65 -11.82
C LYS A 813 0.87 40.47 -13.08
N ASN A 814 1.03 41.79 -13.02
CA ASN A 814 0.85 42.69 -14.17
C ASN A 814 2.14 42.85 -15.00
N ASN A 815 3.27 42.29 -14.55
CA ASN A 815 4.54 42.28 -15.27
C ASN A 815 4.76 40.92 -15.97
N PRO A 816 4.64 40.85 -17.31
CA PRO A 816 4.70 39.57 -18.03
C PRO A 816 6.04 38.83 -17.91
N GLU A 817 7.16 39.54 -17.79
CA GLU A 817 8.48 38.88 -17.67
C GLU A 817 8.70 38.33 -16.25
N GLU A 818 8.25 39.02 -15.20
CA GLU A 818 8.26 38.46 -13.84
C GLU A 818 7.34 37.25 -13.72
N TYR A 819 6.13 37.29 -14.29
CA TYR A 819 5.23 36.13 -14.31
C TYR A 819 5.83 34.93 -15.06
N LYS A 820 6.45 35.17 -16.22
CA LYS A 820 7.13 34.14 -17.02
C LYS A 820 8.32 33.52 -16.28
N GLU A 821 9.07 34.30 -15.52
CA GLU A 821 10.16 33.81 -14.67
C GLU A 821 9.62 32.99 -13.48
N ALA A 822 8.54 33.43 -12.84
CA ALA A 822 7.87 32.64 -11.79
C ALA A 822 7.36 31.28 -12.33
N VAL A 823 6.80 31.26 -13.54
CA VAL A 823 6.41 30.03 -14.24
C VAL A 823 7.62 29.13 -14.48
N ARG A 824 8.77 29.67 -14.92
CA ARG A 824 10.01 28.91 -15.14
C ARG A 824 10.51 28.26 -13.84
N LEU A 825 10.64 29.03 -12.77
CA LEU A 825 11.12 28.54 -11.47
C LEU A 825 10.22 27.42 -10.93
N ASN A 826 8.91 27.62 -10.92
CA ASN A 826 7.97 26.59 -10.46
C ASN A 826 7.97 25.34 -11.37
N GLN A 827 8.07 25.50 -12.70
CA GLN A 827 8.22 24.37 -13.62
C GLN A 827 9.50 23.56 -13.34
N ASN A 828 10.65 24.23 -13.15
CA ASN A 828 11.91 23.57 -12.85
C ASN A 828 11.83 22.80 -11.52
N LEU A 829 11.29 23.41 -10.46
CA LEU A 829 11.10 22.78 -9.16
C LEU A 829 10.24 21.52 -9.23
N VAL A 830 9.04 21.64 -9.82
CA VAL A 830 8.08 20.54 -9.94
C VAL A 830 8.64 19.39 -10.81
N GLN A 831 9.29 19.70 -11.93
CA GLN A 831 9.89 18.67 -12.78
C GLN A 831 11.05 17.95 -12.08
N ARG A 832 11.88 18.67 -11.31
CA ARG A 832 12.96 18.05 -10.52
C ARG A 832 12.41 17.17 -9.39
N ALA A 833 11.33 17.57 -8.72
CA ALA A 833 10.67 16.73 -7.72
C ALA A 833 10.15 15.40 -8.30
N ILE A 834 9.44 15.44 -9.44
CA ILE A 834 8.96 14.22 -10.12
C ILE A 834 10.14 13.30 -10.54
N GLN A 835 11.27 13.87 -10.99
CA GLN A 835 12.48 13.12 -11.36
C GLN A 835 13.19 12.47 -10.16
N MET A 836 12.81 12.82 -8.93
CA MET A 836 13.36 12.31 -7.66
C MET A 836 12.35 11.41 -6.93
N ASP A 837 11.43 10.76 -7.65
CA ASP A 837 10.31 9.97 -7.12
C ASP A 837 9.41 10.75 -6.13
N GLY A 838 9.37 12.08 -6.26
CA GLY A 838 8.51 12.99 -5.51
C GLY A 838 7.18 13.30 -6.21
N SER A 839 6.36 14.11 -5.56
CA SER A 839 5.05 14.56 -6.06
C SER A 839 5.02 16.06 -6.34
N VAL A 840 4.16 16.46 -7.28
CA VAL A 840 3.87 17.86 -7.63
C VAL A 840 3.24 18.64 -6.48
N THR A 841 2.74 17.95 -5.45
CA THR A 841 2.02 18.55 -4.33
C THR A 841 2.26 17.73 -3.06
N GLY A 842 2.66 18.41 -1.98
CA GLY A 842 2.72 17.80 -0.65
C GLY A 842 1.37 17.93 0.05
N GLU A 843 0.76 19.12 -0.04
CA GLU A 843 -0.37 19.46 0.83
C GLU A 843 -1.42 20.44 0.28
N HIS A 844 -1.12 21.18 -0.80
CA HIS A 844 -2.04 22.20 -1.31
C HIS A 844 -3.12 21.64 -2.25
N GLY A 845 -3.08 20.34 -2.56
CA GLY A 845 -3.91 19.71 -3.58
C GLY A 845 -3.40 19.98 -4.99
N VAL A 846 -4.16 19.58 -5.99
CA VAL A 846 -3.86 19.75 -7.42
C VAL A 846 -4.54 20.99 -7.99
N GLY A 847 -5.80 21.20 -7.61
CA GLY A 847 -6.64 22.33 -8.02
C GLY A 847 -6.63 22.55 -9.53
N ILE A 848 -6.48 23.81 -9.93
CA ILE A 848 -6.32 24.23 -11.33
C ILE A 848 -4.85 24.22 -11.75
N GLY A 849 -3.93 24.61 -10.86
CA GLY A 849 -2.53 24.91 -11.21
C GLY A 849 -1.68 23.70 -11.55
N LYS A 850 -1.84 22.61 -10.79
CA LYS A 850 -0.93 21.46 -10.87
C LYS A 850 -1.41 20.34 -11.79
N LYS A 851 -2.67 20.35 -12.25
CA LYS A 851 -3.25 19.28 -13.10
C LYS A 851 -2.40 18.95 -14.33
N LYS A 852 -1.76 19.96 -14.93
CA LYS A 852 -0.88 19.83 -16.11
C LYS A 852 0.32 18.90 -15.88
N TYR A 853 0.75 18.69 -14.62
CA TYR A 853 1.87 17.83 -14.27
C TYR A 853 1.46 16.39 -13.93
N LEU A 854 0.19 16.12 -13.57
CA LEU A 854 -0.23 14.79 -13.11
C LEU A 854 0.03 13.68 -14.13
N LYS A 855 -0.05 13.98 -15.44
CA LYS A 855 0.29 13.01 -16.50
C LYS A 855 1.78 12.64 -16.51
N GLN A 856 2.65 13.56 -16.09
CA GLN A 856 4.09 13.32 -15.97
C GLN A 856 4.42 12.50 -14.72
N GLU A 857 3.75 12.78 -13.60
CA GLU A 857 3.93 12.07 -12.32
C GLU A 857 3.31 10.66 -12.32
N LEU A 858 2.01 10.56 -12.63
CA LEU A 858 1.22 9.33 -12.44
C LEU A 858 1.16 8.45 -13.70
N GLY A 859 1.48 9.00 -14.86
CA GLY A 859 1.38 8.32 -16.16
C GLY A 859 -0.05 8.18 -16.69
N GLU A 860 -0.18 8.00 -18.01
CA GLU A 860 -1.46 8.08 -18.72
C GLU A 860 -2.52 7.08 -18.21
N ASN A 861 -2.12 5.83 -17.97
CA ASN A 861 -3.05 4.77 -17.53
C ASN A 861 -3.69 5.10 -16.18
N THR A 862 -2.95 5.75 -15.28
CA THR A 862 -3.45 6.17 -13.96
C THR A 862 -4.44 7.32 -14.11
N ILE A 863 -4.13 8.31 -14.95
CA ILE A 863 -5.04 9.42 -15.27
C ILE A 863 -6.32 8.93 -15.94
N GLU A 864 -6.24 7.95 -16.86
CA GLU A 864 -7.40 7.33 -17.48
C GLU A 864 -8.28 6.62 -16.44
N PHE A 865 -7.68 5.95 -15.45
CA PHE A 865 -8.41 5.31 -14.37
C PHE A 865 -9.07 6.33 -13.42
N MET A 866 -8.40 7.42 -13.07
CA MET A 866 -9.02 8.51 -12.29
C MET A 866 -10.19 9.15 -13.06
N LYS A 867 -10.07 9.32 -14.38
CA LYS A 867 -11.16 9.77 -15.25
C LYS A 867 -12.33 8.80 -15.27
N LYS A 868 -12.08 7.48 -15.31
CA LYS A 868 -13.13 6.45 -15.18
C LYS A 868 -13.89 6.56 -13.86
N ILE A 869 -13.20 6.80 -12.74
CA ILE A 869 -13.85 7.05 -11.44
C ILE A 869 -14.71 8.31 -11.50
N LYS A 870 -14.16 9.44 -11.97
CA LYS A 870 -14.90 10.71 -12.09
C LYS A 870 -16.14 10.57 -12.98
N THR A 871 -16.04 9.96 -14.17
CA THR A 871 -17.18 9.70 -15.06
C THR A 871 -18.22 8.79 -14.41
N ALA A 872 -17.81 7.76 -13.66
CA ALA A 872 -18.74 6.83 -13.03
C ALA A 872 -19.49 7.45 -11.83
N VAL A 873 -18.88 8.39 -11.12
CA VAL A 873 -19.48 9.08 -9.96
C VAL A 873 -20.26 10.32 -10.38
N ASP A 874 -19.74 11.09 -11.33
CA ASP A 874 -20.29 12.35 -11.84
C ASP A 874 -20.25 12.38 -13.39
N PRO A 875 -21.20 11.70 -14.06
CA PRO A 875 -21.21 11.58 -15.52
C PRO A 875 -21.47 12.90 -16.25
N LYS A 876 -22.12 13.88 -15.59
CA LYS A 876 -22.32 15.23 -16.12
C LYS A 876 -21.13 16.16 -15.88
N GLY A 877 -20.26 15.84 -14.92
CA GLY A 877 -19.09 16.65 -14.54
C GLY A 877 -19.43 17.86 -13.67
N LEU A 878 -20.61 17.91 -13.03
CA LEU A 878 -21.09 19.08 -12.29
C LEU A 878 -20.28 19.38 -11.02
N MET A 879 -19.70 18.35 -10.37
CA MET A 879 -18.94 18.52 -9.13
C MET A 879 -17.55 19.09 -9.40
N ASN A 880 -17.35 20.32 -8.95
CA ASN A 880 -16.13 21.12 -9.05
C ASN A 880 -15.35 20.96 -10.38
N PRO A 881 -15.93 21.35 -11.53
CA PRO A 881 -15.32 21.12 -12.84
C PRO A 881 -13.99 21.88 -13.02
N ASP A 882 -13.16 21.35 -13.92
CA ASP A 882 -11.85 21.84 -14.34
C ASP A 882 -10.69 21.70 -13.33
N LYS A 883 -10.92 21.09 -12.16
CA LYS A 883 -9.90 20.81 -11.12
C LYS A 883 -9.44 19.34 -11.18
N VAL A 884 -8.29 19.06 -10.57
CA VAL A 884 -7.63 17.74 -10.48
C VAL A 884 -7.22 17.15 -11.83
N LEU A 885 -8.18 16.82 -12.70
CA LEU A 885 -7.94 16.01 -13.89
C LEU A 885 -7.50 16.84 -15.11
N PRO A 886 -6.53 16.37 -15.92
CA PRO A 886 -6.09 17.01 -17.16
C PRO A 886 -7.13 16.97 -18.29
#